data_AF-A0ABD2G157-F1
#
_entry.id   AF-A0ABD2G157-F1
#
_cell.length_a   1.000
_cell.length_b   1.000
_cell.length_c   1.000
_cell.angle_alpha   90.00
_cell.angle_beta   90.00
_cell.angle_gamma   90.00
#
_symmetry.space_group_name_H-M   'P 1'
#
loop_
_entity.id
_entity.type
_entity.pdbx_description
1 polymer ?
#
loop_
_entity_poly.entity_id
_entity_poly.type
_entity_poly.pdbx_seq_one_letter_code
_entity_poly.pdbx_strand_id
1 'polypeptide(L)'
;MDGNFSPAAIFSVVLLTVALSPSTAFLEPYDLLYDNAVQAFYNNDYPNVVRYMEGALSSYREVRQTKVRCRLRCQDQHPFDATFSELRFPDVVLRRAACMNTCIEEILGSQSLHKVSEDVVQDFLRRIPYNYLQLAYKKLKQPDKAAAAAHTYFQANPEHVEMSQNLEQYKDLQGVEEDHFVDREARPHQRSFAGAVSLYDKGEHEAAIALFEGALREYYQADSECRALCQWPQRFEGHDYLLYRYSLYELVSDHFTQVLHCEHECIRDLATRPGRLSPMENFLPLHYDYLQFAYFHVDRLEEALQCSLTYLLFHEEEESMMDNVEYYREELGHDGKTREDAAWYLRRHKQELELLLIGSNTMGVEFTEGNYWSSTGRREDSNRIPSGTDGWMEYVPISEKKNISALSPQQFKEGGPLLFDKVQLVQDSAALNGTQRVLLDDVISEEECSDLRDLAHAVTKAGDGYRGKMSPHTPNEKFEGATVLKTLQYGYEGRVPMRSARMFYDISERARQIIESYFLLNSTLHFSYTHLVCRTAITGQQDHRNDLSHPIHADNCLLDPEANECWKEPPAYTYRDYSALLYLNGDFEGGEFIFTEMDAKTVTASVKPKCGRMVGFSSGGENPHGVKAVTSGQRCAVALWFTLDPLFRELERLQADEVIQALDTQSVWGPGLNINPKDEL
;
A
#
# COMPACT_ATOMS: atom_id res chain seq x y z
N MET A 1 80.03 -19.66 11.46
CA MET A 1 79.50 -18.38 11.94
C MET A 1 78.19 -18.16 11.21
N ASP A 2 77.15 -18.59 11.89
CA ASP A 2 75.80 -18.79 11.40
C ASP A 2 75.04 -17.46 11.35
N GLY A 3 74.52 -17.13 10.18
CA GLY A 3 73.54 -16.06 9.99
C GLY A 3 72.14 -16.66 9.94
N ASN A 4 71.53 -16.84 11.11
CA ASN A 4 70.14 -17.28 11.28
C ASN A 4 69.18 -16.26 10.63
N PHE A 5 68.68 -16.56 9.44
CA PHE A 5 67.47 -15.90 8.93
C PHE A 5 66.25 -16.60 9.54
N SER A 6 65.56 -15.88 10.43
CA SER A 6 64.35 -16.37 11.10
C SER A 6 63.19 -16.49 10.11
N PRO A 7 62.54 -17.66 9.99
CA PRO A 7 61.37 -17.85 9.12
C PRO A 7 60.12 -17.07 9.58
N ALA A 8 60.19 -16.42 10.76
CA ALA A 8 59.09 -15.64 11.32
C ALA A 8 58.81 -14.31 10.57
N ALA A 9 59.79 -13.75 9.86
CA ALA A 9 59.61 -12.47 9.18
C ALA A 9 58.84 -12.58 7.84
N ILE A 10 58.91 -13.73 7.17
CA ILE A 10 58.19 -13.99 5.91
C ILE A 10 56.73 -14.36 6.20
N PHE A 11 56.47 -15.06 7.31
CA PHE A 11 55.09 -15.36 7.73
C PHE A 11 54.30 -14.12 8.18
N SER A 12 54.94 -13.11 8.78
CA SER A 12 54.23 -11.87 9.17
C SER A 12 53.80 -11.01 7.97
N VAL A 13 54.53 -11.02 6.86
CA VAL A 13 54.11 -10.27 5.66
C VAL A 13 52.99 -11.00 4.90
N VAL A 14 52.99 -12.33 4.90
CA VAL A 14 51.90 -13.13 4.30
C VAL A 14 50.64 -13.12 5.17
N LEU A 15 50.74 -13.08 6.50
CA LEU A 15 49.58 -12.94 7.38
C LEU A 15 48.96 -11.52 7.37
N LEU A 16 49.76 -10.46 7.14
CA LEU A 16 49.22 -9.10 7.00
C LEU A 16 48.60 -8.83 5.61
N THR A 17 49.01 -9.53 4.55
CA THR A 17 48.35 -9.42 3.23
C THR A 17 47.09 -10.27 3.13
N VAL A 18 46.96 -11.35 3.91
CA VAL A 18 45.71 -12.13 4.00
C VAL A 18 44.65 -11.42 4.85
N ALA A 19 45.03 -10.54 5.78
CA ALA A 19 44.09 -9.74 6.60
C ALA A 19 43.54 -8.47 5.91
N LEU A 20 44.03 -8.13 4.71
CA LEU A 20 43.55 -7.03 3.86
C LEU A 20 43.04 -7.52 2.50
N SER A 21 42.57 -8.77 2.45
CA SER A 21 41.64 -9.15 1.39
C SER A 21 40.30 -8.50 1.75
N PRO A 22 39.68 -7.65 0.89
CA PRO A 22 38.27 -7.39 1.04
C PRO A 22 37.61 -8.74 0.81
N SER A 23 37.25 -9.42 1.90
CA SER A 23 36.14 -10.34 1.84
C SER A 23 35.00 -9.45 1.38
N THR A 24 34.68 -9.49 0.09
CA THR A 24 33.47 -8.89 -0.44
C THR A 24 32.33 -9.65 0.22
N ALA A 25 31.99 -9.26 1.44
CA ALA A 25 30.80 -9.72 2.11
C ALA A 25 29.65 -9.21 1.23
N PHE A 26 29.13 -10.09 0.39
CA PHE A 26 27.99 -9.79 -0.45
C PHE A 26 26.87 -9.27 0.45
N LEU A 27 26.21 -8.19 0.01
CA LEU A 27 25.09 -7.64 0.76
C LEU A 27 24.03 -8.72 0.89
N GLU A 28 23.64 -9.07 2.12
CA GLU A 28 22.60 -10.06 2.37
C GLU A 28 21.25 -9.51 1.87
N PRO A 29 20.43 -10.32 1.15
CA PRO A 29 19.12 -9.91 0.69
C PRO A 29 18.21 -9.45 1.83
N TYR A 30 17.57 -8.30 1.66
CA TYR A 30 16.73 -7.73 2.72
C TYR A 30 15.47 -8.54 3.01
N ASP A 31 14.96 -9.31 2.04
CA ASP A 31 13.83 -10.21 2.21
C ASP A 31 14.19 -11.44 3.05
N LEU A 32 15.39 -12.01 2.85
CA LEU A 32 15.92 -13.08 3.70
C LEU A 32 16.12 -12.60 5.15
N LEU A 33 16.72 -11.41 5.32
CA LEU A 33 16.90 -10.80 6.64
C LEU A 33 15.55 -10.51 7.30
N TYR A 34 14.58 -10.01 6.53
CA TYR A 34 13.24 -9.74 7.02
C TYR A 34 12.54 -11.03 7.47
N ASP A 35 12.58 -12.11 6.69
CA ASP A 35 11.98 -13.40 7.06
C ASP A 35 12.63 -13.97 8.33
N ASN A 36 13.97 -13.93 8.42
CA ASN A 36 14.70 -14.35 9.62
C ASN A 36 14.31 -13.53 10.86
N ALA A 37 14.11 -12.22 10.70
CA ALA A 37 13.65 -11.34 11.78
C ALA A 37 12.24 -11.71 12.25
N VAL A 38 11.32 -11.98 11.31
CA VAL A 38 9.96 -12.40 11.59
C VAL A 38 9.93 -13.77 12.29
N GLN A 39 10.73 -14.73 11.84
CA GLN A 39 10.89 -16.03 12.51
C GLN A 39 11.44 -15.88 13.94
N ALA A 40 12.48 -15.05 14.12
CA ALA A 40 13.04 -14.75 15.44
C ALA A 40 11.99 -14.12 16.38
N PHE A 41 11.09 -13.29 15.83
CA PHE A 41 10.02 -12.66 16.60
C PHE A 41 9.05 -13.69 17.17
N TYR A 42 8.60 -14.64 16.35
CA TYR A 42 7.71 -15.72 16.80
C TYR A 42 8.38 -16.69 17.78
N ASN A 43 9.71 -16.83 17.72
CA ASN A 43 10.49 -17.61 18.67
C ASN A 43 10.81 -16.86 19.99
N ASN A 44 10.33 -15.62 20.15
CA ASN A 44 10.64 -14.72 21.27
C ASN A 44 12.14 -14.38 21.42
N ASP A 45 12.90 -14.45 20.33
CA ASP A 45 14.32 -14.10 20.28
C ASP A 45 14.50 -12.64 19.86
N TYR A 46 14.08 -11.73 20.74
CA TYR A 46 14.07 -10.29 20.47
C TYR A 46 15.45 -9.69 20.10
N PRO A 47 16.60 -10.12 20.67
CA PRO A 47 17.91 -9.68 20.20
C PRO A 47 18.15 -9.95 18.71
N ASN A 48 17.76 -11.14 18.23
CA ASN A 48 17.90 -11.49 16.82
C ASN A 48 16.85 -10.79 15.95
N VAL A 49 15.65 -10.50 16.45
CA VAL A 49 14.69 -9.62 15.75
C VAL A 49 15.35 -8.29 15.42
N VAL A 50 15.91 -7.61 16.42
CA VAL A 50 16.55 -6.30 16.20
C VAL A 50 17.71 -6.42 15.22
N ARG A 51 18.58 -7.42 15.39
CA ARG A 51 19.73 -7.65 14.50
C ARG A 51 19.30 -7.82 13.04
N TYR A 52 18.37 -8.73 12.78
CA TYR A 52 17.94 -9.05 11.42
C TYR A 52 17.08 -7.95 10.80
N MET A 53 16.19 -7.33 11.57
CA MET A 53 15.28 -6.29 11.07
C MET A 53 16.03 -4.99 10.74
N GLU A 54 16.96 -4.56 11.59
CA GLU A 54 17.85 -3.42 11.27
C GLU A 54 18.76 -3.74 10.08
N GLY A 55 19.26 -4.99 9.99
CA GLY A 55 20.00 -5.47 8.82
C GLY A 55 19.17 -5.40 7.53
N ALA A 56 17.90 -5.80 7.58
CA ALA A 56 16.98 -5.76 6.46
C ALA A 56 16.73 -4.31 6.00
N LEU A 57 16.49 -3.39 6.92
CA LEU A 57 16.34 -1.95 6.61
C LEU A 57 17.61 -1.36 6.00
N SER A 58 18.79 -1.72 6.52
CA SER A 58 20.08 -1.28 5.97
C SER A 58 20.29 -1.81 4.55
N SER A 59 20.03 -3.10 4.33
CA SER A 59 20.17 -3.75 3.02
C SER A 59 19.21 -3.15 2.00
N TYR A 60 17.94 -2.93 2.38
CA TYR A 60 16.94 -2.26 1.54
C TYR A 60 17.41 -0.86 1.07
N ARG A 61 17.94 -0.05 2.00
CA ARG A 61 18.49 1.28 1.67
C ARG A 61 19.69 1.19 0.72
N GLU A 62 20.63 0.27 0.97
CA GLU A 62 21.82 0.10 0.13
C GLU A 62 21.47 -0.37 -1.30
N VAL A 63 20.53 -1.31 -1.43
CA VAL A 63 20.03 -1.76 -2.75
C VAL A 63 19.40 -0.61 -3.51
N ARG A 64 18.53 0.18 -2.86
CA ARG A 64 17.88 1.34 -3.48
C ARG A 64 18.91 2.38 -3.93
N GLN A 65 19.82 2.77 -3.04
CA GLN A 65 20.85 3.79 -3.33
C GLN A 65 21.81 3.35 -4.43
N THR A 66 22.21 2.08 -4.44
CA THR A 66 23.06 1.53 -5.49
C THR A 66 22.37 1.58 -6.85
N LYS A 67 21.09 1.20 -6.94
CA LYS A 67 20.32 1.30 -8.18
C LYS A 67 20.25 2.74 -8.70
N VAL A 68 19.94 3.70 -7.83
CA VAL A 68 19.91 5.13 -8.19
C VAL A 68 21.27 5.59 -8.71
N ARG A 69 22.35 5.35 -7.93
CA ARG A 69 23.72 5.78 -8.29
C ARG A 69 24.17 5.19 -9.62
N CYS A 70 23.92 3.89 -9.82
CA CYS A 70 24.29 3.21 -11.06
C CYS A 70 23.51 3.74 -12.26
N ARG A 71 22.20 3.97 -12.13
CA ARG A 71 21.36 4.47 -13.22
C ARG A 71 21.78 5.88 -13.64
N LEU A 72 21.95 6.79 -12.68
CA LEU A 72 22.43 8.16 -12.96
C LEU A 72 23.82 8.14 -13.61
N ARG A 73 24.77 7.38 -13.05
CA ARG A 73 26.13 7.25 -13.60
C ARG A 73 26.13 6.73 -15.04
N CYS A 74 25.34 5.70 -15.33
CA CYS A 74 25.28 5.11 -16.67
C CYS A 74 24.53 5.99 -17.67
N GLN A 75 23.54 6.77 -17.21
CA GLN A 75 22.87 7.79 -18.01
C GLN A 75 23.83 8.90 -18.43
N ASP A 76 24.68 9.37 -17.52
CA ASP A 76 25.68 10.41 -17.78
C ASP A 76 26.81 9.93 -18.70
N GLN A 77 27.25 8.67 -18.56
CA GLN A 77 28.28 8.08 -19.43
C GLN A 77 27.79 7.82 -20.85
N HIS A 78 26.49 7.60 -21.02
CA HIS A 78 25.87 7.25 -22.29
C HIS A 78 24.64 8.14 -22.52
N PRO A 79 24.80 9.45 -22.76
CA PRO A 79 23.69 10.35 -23.03
C PRO A 79 23.06 10.05 -24.40
N PHE A 80 21.75 10.27 -24.53
CA PHE A 80 21.12 10.31 -25.84
C PHE A 80 21.54 11.61 -26.54
N ASP A 81 22.08 11.50 -27.76
CA ASP A 81 22.46 12.66 -28.57
C ASP A 81 21.21 13.34 -29.15
N ALA A 82 21.23 14.67 -29.28
CA ALA A 82 20.12 15.45 -29.86
C ALA A 82 19.85 15.09 -31.34
N THR A 83 20.84 14.51 -32.01
CA THR A 83 20.70 14.07 -33.42
C THR A 83 20.28 12.60 -33.47
N PHE A 84 19.01 12.34 -33.79
CA PHE A 84 18.50 10.99 -33.97
C PHE A 84 19.18 10.28 -35.15
N SER A 85 19.62 9.04 -34.92
CA SER A 85 20.12 8.12 -35.93
C SER A 85 19.66 6.72 -35.57
N GLU A 86 19.17 5.95 -36.55
CA GLU A 86 18.57 4.62 -36.35
C GLU A 86 19.45 3.66 -35.54
N LEU A 87 20.78 3.75 -35.67
CA LEU A 87 21.71 2.88 -34.94
C LEU A 87 22.21 3.48 -33.62
N ARG A 88 22.10 4.80 -33.42
CA ARG A 88 22.60 5.46 -32.21
C ARG A 88 21.69 5.23 -31.01
N PHE A 89 20.38 5.28 -31.20
CA PHE A 89 19.44 5.03 -30.09
C PHE A 89 19.61 3.61 -29.52
N PRO A 90 19.59 2.53 -30.33
CA PRO A 90 19.86 1.18 -29.83
C PRO A 90 21.25 1.01 -29.22
N ASP A 91 22.30 1.63 -29.77
CA ASP A 91 23.65 1.58 -29.19
C ASP A 91 23.69 2.17 -27.77
N VAL A 92 23.06 3.34 -27.55
CA VAL A 92 22.97 3.97 -26.23
C VAL A 92 22.19 3.09 -25.25
N VAL A 93 21.04 2.52 -25.67
CA VAL A 93 20.23 1.63 -24.83
C VAL A 93 21.03 0.39 -24.41
N LEU A 94 21.73 -0.26 -25.34
CA LEU A 94 22.55 -1.44 -25.06
C LEU A 94 23.74 -1.12 -24.14
N ARG A 95 24.42 0.01 -24.35
CA ARG A 95 25.53 0.44 -23.48
C ARG A 95 25.06 0.78 -22.08
N ARG A 96 23.92 1.46 -21.93
CA ARG A 96 23.31 1.74 -20.61
C ARG A 96 22.96 0.44 -19.89
N ALA A 97 22.32 -0.51 -20.57
CA ALA A 97 21.98 -1.81 -19.98
C ALA A 97 23.23 -2.57 -19.51
N ALA A 98 24.29 -2.63 -20.33
CA ALA A 98 25.55 -3.24 -19.95
C ALA A 98 26.21 -2.53 -18.76
N CYS A 99 26.28 -1.19 -18.79
CA CYS A 99 26.83 -0.38 -17.70
C CYS A 99 26.07 -0.61 -16.39
N MET A 100 24.74 -0.65 -16.43
CA MET A 100 23.90 -0.87 -15.25
C MET A 100 24.15 -2.25 -14.64
N ASN A 101 24.18 -3.30 -15.47
CA ASN A 101 24.45 -4.65 -14.99
C ASN A 101 25.80 -4.74 -14.30
N THR A 102 26.86 -4.25 -14.95
CA THR A 102 28.21 -4.23 -14.36
C THR A 102 28.25 -3.42 -13.06
N CYS A 103 27.68 -2.21 -13.06
CA CYS A 103 27.68 -1.34 -11.89
C CYS A 103 26.99 -1.96 -10.68
N ILE A 104 25.81 -2.55 -10.89
CA ILE A 104 25.03 -3.12 -9.80
C ILE A 104 25.69 -4.42 -9.31
N GLU A 105 26.17 -5.27 -10.21
CA GLU A 105 26.80 -6.54 -9.83
C GLU A 105 28.13 -6.38 -9.10
N GLU A 106 28.92 -5.36 -9.44
CA GLU A 106 30.16 -5.02 -8.73
C GLU A 106 29.93 -4.66 -7.25
N ILE A 107 28.78 -4.04 -6.94
CA ILE A 107 28.47 -3.52 -5.60
C ILE A 107 27.63 -4.51 -4.79
N LEU A 108 26.56 -5.05 -5.37
CA LEU A 108 25.57 -5.89 -4.68
C LEU A 108 25.79 -7.40 -4.88
N GLY A 109 26.64 -7.79 -5.82
CA GLY A 109 26.69 -9.15 -6.33
C GLY A 109 25.55 -9.44 -7.33
N SER A 110 25.27 -10.72 -7.57
CA SER A 110 24.26 -11.09 -8.58
C SER A 110 22.91 -10.44 -8.30
N GLN A 111 22.38 -9.72 -9.28
CA GLN A 111 21.11 -8.99 -9.16
C GLN A 111 19.93 -9.92 -8.82
N SER A 112 20.02 -11.20 -9.19
CA SER A 112 18.99 -12.21 -8.89
C SER A 112 18.80 -12.45 -7.39
N LEU A 113 19.85 -12.24 -6.57
CA LEU A 113 19.79 -12.38 -5.11
C LEU A 113 18.92 -11.30 -4.46
N HIS A 114 18.81 -10.13 -5.09
CA HIS A 114 18.07 -8.98 -4.58
C HIS A 114 16.73 -8.79 -5.31
N LYS A 115 16.26 -9.83 -6.01
CA LYS A 115 14.93 -9.86 -6.61
C LYS A 115 13.92 -10.28 -5.55
N VAL A 116 13.13 -9.30 -5.13
CA VAL A 116 12.20 -9.45 -4.02
C VAL A 116 10.75 -9.40 -4.52
N SER A 117 9.84 -10.08 -3.80
CA SER A 117 8.42 -10.06 -4.11
C SER A 117 7.79 -8.69 -3.88
N GLU A 118 6.72 -8.38 -4.62
CA GLU A 118 6.00 -7.11 -4.48
C GLU A 118 5.46 -6.91 -3.05
N ASP A 119 5.11 -7.98 -2.34
CA ASP A 119 4.61 -7.85 -0.95
C ASP A 119 5.66 -7.38 0.04
N VAL A 120 6.89 -7.85 -0.12
CA VAL A 120 7.98 -7.41 0.76
C VAL A 120 8.33 -5.96 0.39
N VAL A 121 8.26 -5.58 -0.89
CA VAL A 121 8.38 -4.16 -1.27
C VAL A 121 7.30 -3.32 -0.58
N GLN A 122 6.03 -3.75 -0.63
CA GLN A 122 4.92 -3.07 0.04
C GLN A 122 5.06 -3.04 1.57
N ASP A 123 5.59 -4.10 2.20
CA ASP A 123 5.85 -4.10 3.64
C ASP A 123 6.86 -3.03 4.04
N PHE A 124 7.91 -2.82 3.24
CA PHE A 124 8.90 -1.77 3.48
C PHE A 124 8.32 -0.37 3.21
N LEU A 125 7.50 -0.21 2.15
CA LEU A 125 6.80 1.06 1.87
C LEU A 125 5.81 1.43 2.99
N ARG A 126 5.09 0.44 3.54
CA ARG A 126 4.21 0.59 4.72
C ARG A 126 4.98 0.57 6.04
N ARG A 127 6.32 0.50 6.00
CA ARG A 127 7.19 0.53 7.17
C ARG A 127 6.91 -0.59 8.20
N ILE A 128 6.33 -1.72 7.79
CA ILE A 128 6.02 -2.88 8.64
C ILE A 128 7.21 -3.35 9.50
N PRO A 129 8.48 -3.36 9.03
CA PRO A 129 9.64 -3.70 9.88
C PRO A 129 9.71 -2.90 11.19
N TYR A 130 9.24 -1.65 11.19
CA TYR A 130 9.23 -0.80 12.37
C TYR A 130 8.18 -1.22 13.41
N ASN A 131 7.08 -1.87 13.00
CA ASN A 131 6.10 -2.43 13.93
C ASN A 131 6.68 -3.62 14.72
N TYR A 132 7.50 -4.45 14.08
CA TYR A 132 8.23 -5.51 14.79
C TYR A 132 9.34 -4.93 15.68
N LEU A 133 10.09 -3.93 15.18
CA LEU A 133 11.17 -3.30 15.93
C LEU A 133 10.68 -2.63 17.22
N GLN A 134 9.55 -1.93 17.20
CA GLN A 134 9.06 -1.25 18.40
C GLN A 134 8.74 -2.26 19.53
N LEU A 135 8.12 -3.40 19.19
CA LEU A 135 7.85 -4.46 20.16
C LEU A 135 9.14 -5.11 20.67
N ALA A 136 10.10 -5.39 19.77
CA ALA A 136 11.38 -5.98 20.15
C ALA A 136 12.18 -5.05 21.07
N TYR A 137 12.27 -3.75 20.75
CA TYR A 137 12.93 -2.76 21.58
C TYR A 137 12.26 -2.60 22.95
N LYS A 138 10.91 -2.62 23.01
CA LYS A 138 10.16 -2.64 24.28
C LYS A 138 10.54 -3.85 25.14
N LYS A 139 10.59 -5.05 24.56
CA LYS A 139 10.98 -6.29 25.26
C LYS A 139 12.44 -6.28 25.73
N LEU A 140 13.32 -5.60 25.00
CA LEU A 140 14.74 -5.41 25.34
C LEU A 140 15.00 -4.22 26.29
N LYS A 141 13.95 -3.55 26.78
CA LYS A 141 14.04 -2.38 27.67
C LYS A 141 14.82 -1.21 27.05
N GLN A 142 14.61 -0.96 25.75
CA GLN A 142 15.15 0.19 25.00
C GLN A 142 13.98 1.09 24.57
N PRO A 143 13.38 1.87 25.51
CA PRO A 143 12.13 2.58 25.25
C PRO A 143 12.29 3.77 24.29
N ASP A 144 13.46 4.39 24.25
CA ASP A 144 13.87 5.42 23.29
C ASP A 144 13.76 4.92 21.84
N LYS A 145 14.35 3.76 21.55
CA LYS A 145 14.30 3.16 20.20
C LYS A 145 12.93 2.59 19.88
N ALA A 146 12.19 2.11 20.89
CA ALA A 146 10.82 1.67 20.72
C ALA A 146 9.92 2.84 20.29
N ALA A 147 10.05 4.01 20.92
CA ALA A 147 9.33 5.23 20.57
C ALA A 147 9.66 5.68 19.13
N ALA A 148 10.95 5.71 18.76
CA ALA A 148 11.37 6.08 17.40
C ALA A 148 10.81 5.12 16.33
N ALA A 149 10.85 3.80 16.57
CA ALA A 149 10.31 2.81 15.65
C ALA A 149 8.78 2.90 15.55
N ALA A 150 8.08 3.06 16.68
CA ALA A 150 6.64 3.26 16.72
C ALA A 150 6.22 4.51 15.94
N HIS A 151 6.92 5.64 16.15
CA HIS A 151 6.66 6.88 15.45
C HIS A 151 6.89 6.73 13.94
N THR A 152 8.00 6.10 13.54
CA THR A 152 8.32 5.83 12.13
C THR A 152 7.23 4.99 11.45
N TYR A 153 6.70 3.96 12.11
CA TYR A 153 5.59 3.16 11.60
C TYR A 153 4.28 3.97 11.50
N PHE A 154 3.96 4.73 12.55
CA PHE A 154 2.75 5.54 12.63
C PHE A 154 2.66 6.57 11.50
N GLN A 155 3.78 7.21 11.16
CA GLN A 155 3.83 8.15 10.03
C GLN A 155 3.34 7.51 8.71
N ALA A 156 3.55 6.21 8.48
CA ALA A 156 3.04 5.52 7.30
C ALA A 156 1.69 4.82 7.50
N ASN A 157 1.18 4.76 8.74
CA ASN A 157 -0.05 4.05 9.09
C ASN A 157 -0.82 4.82 10.19
N PRO A 158 -1.30 6.05 9.92
CA PRO A 158 -1.93 6.89 10.94
C PRO A 158 -3.23 6.30 11.48
N GLU A 159 -3.95 5.51 10.67
CA GLU A 159 -5.19 4.83 11.07
C GLU A 159 -4.95 3.60 11.96
N HIS A 160 -3.69 3.24 12.23
CA HIS A 160 -3.37 2.09 13.07
C HIS A 160 -3.61 2.40 14.56
N VAL A 161 -4.83 2.11 15.03
CA VAL A 161 -5.32 2.41 16.40
C VAL A 161 -4.35 1.95 17.50
N GLU A 162 -3.82 0.73 17.41
CA GLU A 162 -2.89 0.21 18.43
C GLU A 162 -1.58 1.01 18.48
N MET A 163 -1.13 1.51 17.32
CA MET A 163 0.14 2.26 17.29
C MET A 163 -0.04 3.60 17.98
N SER A 164 -1.19 4.25 17.79
CA SER A 164 -1.55 5.48 18.52
C SER A 164 -1.51 5.25 20.03
N GLN A 165 -2.07 4.13 20.51
CA GLN A 165 -2.04 3.78 21.94
C GLN A 165 -0.63 3.47 22.43
N ASN A 166 0.18 2.75 21.65
CA ASN A 166 1.57 2.46 21.98
C ASN A 166 2.39 3.75 22.09
N LEU A 167 2.17 4.73 21.20
CA LEU A 167 2.82 6.04 21.26
C LEU A 167 2.48 6.80 22.55
N GLU A 168 1.22 6.85 22.95
CA GLU A 168 0.83 7.47 24.23
C GLU A 168 1.47 6.75 25.41
N GLN A 169 1.50 5.41 25.42
CA GLN A 169 2.20 4.64 26.46
C GLN A 169 3.69 4.96 26.50
N TYR A 170 4.34 5.14 25.35
CA TYR A 170 5.76 5.46 25.28
C TYR A 170 6.07 6.86 25.82
N LYS A 171 5.17 7.83 25.66
CA LYS A 171 5.33 9.18 26.25
C LYS A 171 5.40 9.15 27.78
N ASP A 172 4.66 8.22 28.40
CA ASP A 172 4.61 8.07 29.86
C ASP A 172 5.78 7.24 30.44
N LEU A 173 6.63 6.64 29.59
CA LEU A 173 7.76 5.83 30.07
C LEU A 173 8.93 6.69 30.56
N GLN A 174 9.47 6.31 31.71
CA GLN A 174 10.70 6.91 32.24
C GLN A 174 11.88 6.68 31.29
N GLY A 175 12.50 7.78 30.83
CA GLY A 175 13.62 7.75 29.88
C GLY A 175 13.21 7.95 28.42
N VAL A 176 11.95 8.27 28.14
CA VAL A 176 11.49 8.73 26.83
C VAL A 176 11.28 10.24 26.88
N GLU A 177 11.90 10.96 25.95
CA GLU A 177 11.76 12.40 25.75
C GLU A 177 11.06 12.67 24.41
N GLU A 178 10.55 13.89 24.21
CA GLU A 178 9.84 14.25 22.97
C GLU A 178 10.73 14.11 21.73
N ASP A 179 12.04 14.32 21.87
CA ASP A 179 13.03 14.20 20.81
C ASP A 179 13.32 12.75 20.37
N HIS A 180 12.85 11.75 21.11
CA HIS A 180 12.92 10.34 20.72
C HIS A 180 11.86 9.94 19.68
N PHE A 181 10.80 10.74 19.49
CA PHE A 181 9.75 10.48 18.50
C PHE A 181 10.16 10.96 17.10
N VAL A 182 11.15 10.27 16.52
CA VAL A 182 11.73 10.62 15.21
C VAL A 182 11.25 9.68 14.12
N ASP A 183 10.86 10.25 12.97
CA ASP A 183 10.68 9.47 11.76
C ASP A 183 12.05 9.14 11.13
N ARG A 184 12.48 7.88 11.28
CA ARG A 184 13.74 7.36 10.76
C ARG A 184 13.75 7.23 9.23
N GLU A 185 12.58 7.27 8.59
CA GLU A 185 12.39 7.19 7.14
C GLU A 185 11.82 8.50 6.57
N ALA A 186 11.89 9.61 7.32
CA ALA A 186 11.37 10.89 6.85
C ALA A 186 12.15 11.38 5.61
N ARG A 187 11.40 11.74 4.57
CA ARG A 187 11.94 12.27 3.31
C ARG A 187 12.56 13.66 3.56
N PRO A 188 13.82 13.92 3.16
CA PRO A 188 14.51 15.17 3.48
C PRO A 188 13.74 16.41 3.03
N HIS A 189 13.28 16.45 1.76
CA HIS A 189 12.58 17.60 1.20
C HIS A 189 11.29 17.95 1.94
N GLN A 190 10.52 16.94 2.37
CA GLN A 190 9.30 17.15 3.15
C GLN A 190 9.62 17.62 4.58
N ARG A 191 10.67 17.09 5.20
CA ARG A 191 11.12 17.49 6.54
C ARG A 191 11.59 18.94 6.54
N SER A 192 12.43 19.32 5.57
CA SER A 192 12.94 20.68 5.40
C SER A 192 11.79 21.65 5.12
N PHE A 193 10.85 21.29 4.26
CA PHE A 193 9.65 22.09 3.98
C PHE A 193 8.80 22.32 5.23
N ALA A 194 8.46 21.26 5.98
CA ALA A 194 7.67 21.38 7.21
C ALA A 194 8.39 22.23 8.28
N GLY A 195 9.70 22.09 8.41
CA GLY A 195 10.52 22.95 9.28
C GLY A 195 10.51 24.40 8.83
N ALA A 196 10.60 24.66 7.52
CA ALA A 196 10.57 26.01 6.95
C ALA A 196 9.24 26.71 7.20
N VAL A 197 8.10 26.02 7.02
CA VAL A 197 6.76 26.53 7.35
C VAL A 197 6.68 26.89 8.84
N SER A 198 7.15 26.01 9.74
CA SER A 198 7.14 26.30 11.17
C SER A 198 7.96 27.55 11.57
N LEU A 199 9.10 27.80 10.90
CA LEU A 199 9.90 29.01 11.14
C LEU A 199 9.23 30.25 10.53
N TYR A 200 8.64 30.11 9.35
CA TYR A 200 7.88 31.17 8.71
C TYR A 200 6.72 31.65 9.58
N ASP A 201 5.96 30.72 10.15
CA ASP A 201 4.82 31.02 11.04
C ASP A 201 5.25 31.69 12.35
N LYS A 202 6.50 31.48 12.78
CA LYS A 202 7.11 32.16 13.94
C LYS A 202 7.69 33.55 13.60
N GLY A 203 7.66 33.96 12.34
CA GLY A 203 8.25 35.22 11.85
C GLY A 203 9.77 35.17 11.68
N GLU A 204 10.40 34.00 11.76
CA GLU A 204 11.84 33.82 11.55
C GLU A 204 12.16 33.68 10.04
N HIS A 205 11.93 34.76 9.29
CA HIS A 205 11.93 34.74 7.82
C HIS A 205 13.29 34.36 7.20
N GLU A 206 14.43 34.88 7.67
CA GLU A 206 15.76 34.44 7.17
C GLU A 206 16.01 32.95 7.36
N ALA A 207 15.64 32.40 8.52
CA ALA A 207 15.85 30.98 8.81
C ALA A 207 14.89 30.11 7.98
N ALA A 208 13.65 30.57 7.77
CA ALA A 208 12.69 29.94 6.89
C ALA A 208 13.18 29.91 5.43
N ILE A 209 13.72 31.02 4.91
CA ILE A 209 14.33 31.08 3.57
C ILE A 209 15.39 30.00 3.41
N ALA A 210 16.32 29.89 4.37
CA ALA A 210 17.39 28.90 4.29
C ALA A 210 16.86 27.46 4.20
N LEU A 211 15.80 27.14 4.94
CA LEU A 211 15.17 25.81 4.89
C LEU A 211 14.33 25.59 3.63
N PHE A 212 13.57 26.57 3.14
CA PHE A 212 12.81 26.44 1.88
C PHE A 212 13.73 26.26 0.68
N GLU A 213 14.84 27.00 0.60
CA GLU A 213 15.87 26.81 -0.43
C GLU A 213 16.59 25.46 -0.31
N GLY A 214 16.74 24.96 0.92
CA GLY A 214 17.17 23.59 1.17
C GLY A 214 16.18 22.55 0.65
N ALA A 215 14.90 22.73 0.98
CA ALA A 215 13.81 21.85 0.58
C ALA A 215 13.66 21.75 -0.94
N LEU A 216 13.78 22.87 -1.67
CA LEU A 216 13.76 22.87 -3.13
C LEU A 216 14.91 22.08 -3.74
N ARG A 217 16.14 22.23 -3.22
CA ARG A 217 17.30 21.46 -3.69
C ARG A 217 17.11 19.97 -3.41
N GLU A 218 16.61 19.63 -2.23
CA GLU A 218 16.30 18.26 -1.84
C GLU A 218 15.16 17.67 -2.68
N TYR A 219 14.16 18.48 -3.07
CA TYR A 219 13.07 18.06 -3.94
C TYR A 219 13.55 17.65 -5.33
N TYR A 220 14.38 18.49 -5.98
CA TYR A 220 14.91 18.16 -7.31
C TYR A 220 15.87 16.98 -7.30
N GLN A 221 16.64 16.83 -6.21
CA GLN A 221 17.41 15.62 -5.95
C GLN A 221 16.47 14.40 -5.88
N ALA A 222 15.40 14.47 -5.08
CA ALA A 222 14.45 13.38 -4.92
C ALA A 222 13.68 13.05 -6.21
N ASP A 223 13.35 14.04 -7.05
CA ASP A 223 12.81 13.85 -8.41
C ASP A 223 13.76 13.04 -9.29
N SER A 224 15.04 13.43 -9.30
CA SER A 224 16.06 12.70 -10.05
C SER A 224 16.22 11.25 -9.58
N GLU A 225 16.17 11.01 -8.26
CA GLU A 225 16.24 9.65 -7.70
C GLU A 225 14.98 8.82 -7.99
N CYS A 226 13.79 9.41 -7.86
CA CYS A 226 12.52 8.75 -8.14
C CYS A 226 12.49 8.28 -9.61
N ARG A 227 12.83 9.17 -10.53
CA ARG A 227 12.88 8.88 -11.96
C ARG A 227 13.92 7.84 -12.30
N ALA A 228 15.10 7.94 -11.67
CA ALA A 228 16.10 6.89 -11.79
C ALA A 228 15.51 5.53 -11.40
N LEU A 229 14.63 5.43 -10.41
CA LEU A 229 14.02 4.16 -9.99
C LEU A 229 12.95 3.61 -10.94
N CYS A 230 12.47 4.38 -11.92
CA CYS A 230 11.44 3.96 -12.89
C CYS A 230 11.88 2.94 -13.95
N GLN A 231 13.18 2.74 -14.15
CA GLN A 231 13.73 1.88 -15.21
C GLN A 231 13.77 0.39 -14.80
N TRP A 232 12.63 -0.21 -14.46
CA TRP A 232 12.51 -1.63 -14.10
C TRP A 232 12.38 -2.55 -15.32
N PRO A 233 12.58 -3.88 -15.17
CA PRO A 233 12.28 -4.84 -16.24
C PRO A 233 10.80 -4.76 -16.64
N GLN A 234 10.50 -4.98 -17.92
CA GLN A 234 9.12 -5.00 -18.41
C GLN A 234 8.24 -5.91 -17.55
N ARG A 235 7.13 -5.36 -17.06
CA ARG A 235 6.10 -6.09 -16.30
C ARG A 235 4.91 -6.27 -17.23
N PHE A 236 4.44 -7.50 -17.38
CA PHE A 236 3.15 -7.76 -18.01
C PHE A 236 2.11 -7.79 -16.89
N GLU A 237 1.06 -6.98 -16.99
CA GLU A 237 -0.03 -7.04 -16.04
C GLU A 237 -0.81 -8.35 -16.24
N GLY A 238 -1.03 -9.08 -15.15
CA GLY A 238 -1.82 -10.32 -15.14
C GLY A 238 -1.42 -11.32 -16.23
N HIS A 239 -2.33 -11.55 -17.17
CA HIS A 239 -2.22 -12.54 -18.25
C HIS A 239 -2.06 -11.91 -19.64
N ASP A 240 -1.75 -10.61 -19.73
CA ASP A 240 -1.64 -9.90 -21.02
C ASP A 240 -0.58 -10.50 -21.95
N TYR A 241 0.41 -11.19 -21.39
CA TYR A 241 1.41 -11.96 -22.15
C TYR A 241 0.80 -13.06 -23.02
N LEU A 242 -0.42 -13.55 -22.73
CA LEU A 242 -1.13 -14.58 -23.52
C LEU A 242 -1.89 -14.00 -24.71
N LEU A 243 -2.27 -12.72 -24.66
CA LEU A 243 -2.93 -11.99 -25.76
C LEU A 243 -1.92 -11.16 -26.58
N TYR A 244 -0.67 -11.13 -26.14
CA TYR A 244 0.42 -10.29 -26.64
C TYR A 244 0.76 -10.60 -28.12
N ARG A 245 0.33 -9.72 -29.03
CA ARG A 245 0.65 -9.78 -30.48
C ARG A 245 1.24 -8.45 -30.99
N TYR A 246 2.06 -7.80 -30.17
CA TYR A 246 2.71 -6.55 -30.56
C TYR A 246 3.96 -6.80 -31.43
N SER A 247 4.12 -5.97 -32.46
CA SER A 247 5.36 -5.85 -33.22
C SER A 247 6.49 -5.28 -32.34
N LEU A 248 7.74 -5.36 -32.81
CA LEU A 248 8.90 -4.85 -32.07
C LEU A 248 8.72 -3.38 -31.62
N TYR A 249 8.18 -2.52 -32.49
CA TYR A 249 7.98 -1.10 -32.18
C TYR A 249 6.88 -0.88 -31.14
N GLU A 250 5.80 -1.66 -31.21
CA GLU A 250 4.71 -1.58 -30.23
C GLU A 250 5.18 -2.09 -28.86
N LEU A 251 5.98 -3.17 -28.80
CA LEU A 251 6.59 -3.68 -27.56
C LEU A 251 7.52 -2.65 -26.91
N VAL A 252 8.39 -2.03 -27.71
CA VAL A 252 9.32 -0.99 -27.23
C VAL A 252 8.53 0.23 -26.78
N SER A 253 7.54 0.67 -27.56
CA SER A 253 6.69 1.80 -27.23
C SER A 253 5.92 1.59 -25.92
N ASP A 254 5.31 0.41 -25.73
CA ASP A 254 4.62 0.02 -24.49
C ASP A 254 5.56 0.14 -23.28
N HIS A 255 6.73 -0.49 -23.35
CA HIS A 255 7.68 -0.47 -22.24
C HIS A 255 8.17 0.96 -21.91
N PHE A 256 8.54 1.75 -22.91
CA PHE A 256 8.97 3.13 -22.68
C PHE A 256 7.83 4.03 -22.19
N THR A 257 6.57 3.76 -22.58
CA THR A 257 5.39 4.47 -22.07
C THR A 257 5.17 4.15 -20.59
N GLN A 258 5.34 2.90 -20.16
CA GLN A 258 5.27 2.52 -18.74
C GLN A 258 6.35 3.20 -17.89
N VAL A 259 7.59 3.25 -18.40
CA VAL A 259 8.71 3.95 -17.73
C VAL A 259 8.41 5.44 -17.65
N LEU A 260 7.97 6.06 -18.75
CA LEU A 260 7.60 7.47 -18.80
C LEU A 260 6.46 7.79 -17.84
N HIS A 261 5.46 6.92 -17.74
CA HIS A 261 4.34 7.08 -16.82
C HIS A 261 4.84 7.13 -15.37
N CYS A 262 5.71 6.19 -14.96
CA CYS A 262 6.34 6.27 -13.64
C CYS A 262 7.11 7.56 -13.42
N GLU A 263 7.92 7.98 -14.40
CA GLU A 263 8.75 9.18 -14.27
C GLU A 263 7.91 10.46 -14.14
N HIS A 264 6.77 10.50 -14.84
CA HIS A 264 5.79 11.57 -14.77
C HIS A 264 5.07 11.60 -13.41
N GLU A 265 4.75 10.42 -12.86
CA GLU A 265 4.09 10.25 -11.56
C GLU A 265 4.97 10.55 -10.34
N CYS A 266 6.28 10.79 -10.52
CA CYS A 266 7.17 11.19 -9.43
C CYS A 266 6.70 12.45 -8.71
N ILE A 267 6.02 13.38 -9.38
CA ILE A 267 5.43 14.56 -8.73
C ILE A 267 4.44 14.18 -7.62
N ARG A 268 3.59 13.18 -7.88
CA ARG A 268 2.61 12.69 -6.92
C ARG A 268 3.31 12.03 -5.74
N ASP A 269 4.22 11.08 -6.00
CA ASP A 269 4.94 10.38 -4.91
C ASP A 269 5.70 11.37 -4.01
N LEU A 270 6.38 12.36 -4.58
CA LEU A 270 7.17 13.32 -3.79
C LEU A 270 6.32 14.28 -2.97
N ALA A 271 5.09 14.58 -3.44
CA ALA A 271 4.12 15.41 -2.73
C ALA A 271 3.28 14.62 -1.72
N THR A 272 3.17 13.29 -1.87
CA THR A 272 2.42 12.43 -0.95
C THR A 272 3.20 12.16 0.33
N ARG A 273 2.56 12.42 1.47
CA ARG A 273 3.12 12.07 2.78
C ARG A 273 3.03 10.56 3.00
N PRO A 274 3.97 9.95 3.74
CA PRO A 274 3.84 8.56 4.15
C PRO A 274 2.44 8.30 4.74
N GLY A 275 1.84 7.16 4.40
CA GLY A 275 0.52 6.74 4.93
C GLY A 275 -0.68 7.54 4.44
N ARG A 276 -0.48 8.56 3.60
CA ARG A 276 -1.55 9.27 2.90
C ARG A 276 -1.63 8.78 1.46
N LEU A 277 -2.83 8.80 0.90
CA LEU A 277 -3.08 8.43 -0.49
C LEU A 277 -2.97 9.67 -1.38
N SER A 278 -3.51 10.79 -0.92
CA SER A 278 -3.53 12.04 -1.66
C SER A 278 -2.23 12.84 -1.51
N PRO A 279 -1.69 13.39 -2.61
CA PRO A 279 -0.57 14.31 -2.55
C PRO A 279 -0.97 15.62 -1.86
N MET A 280 0.01 16.30 -1.27
CA MET A 280 -0.18 17.70 -0.89
C MET A 280 -0.45 18.54 -2.15
N GLU A 281 -1.57 19.25 -2.18
CA GLU A 281 -1.89 20.17 -3.28
C GLU A 281 -0.77 21.19 -3.47
N ASN A 282 -0.39 21.43 -4.74
CA ASN A 282 0.60 22.43 -5.13
C ASN A 282 1.93 22.33 -4.39
N PHE A 283 2.35 21.14 -3.96
CA PHE A 283 3.52 21.00 -3.09
C PHE A 283 4.78 21.72 -3.62
N LEU A 284 5.12 21.55 -4.89
CA LEU A 284 6.26 22.25 -5.51
C LEU A 284 6.00 23.77 -5.65
N PRO A 285 4.90 24.24 -6.27
CA PRO A 285 4.58 25.66 -6.37
C PRO A 285 4.56 26.38 -5.02
N LEU A 286 4.07 25.71 -3.97
CA LEU A 286 3.92 26.25 -2.63
C LEU A 286 5.26 26.68 -2.02
N HIS A 287 6.38 26.07 -2.41
CA HIS A 287 7.70 26.56 -2.01
C HIS A 287 7.94 27.99 -2.49
N TYR A 288 7.57 28.30 -3.73
CA TYR A 288 7.75 29.63 -4.31
C TYR A 288 6.79 30.66 -3.71
N ASP A 289 5.56 30.25 -3.35
CA ASP A 289 4.63 31.12 -2.62
C ASP A 289 5.17 31.50 -1.23
N TYR A 290 5.66 30.52 -0.45
CA TYR A 290 6.28 30.85 0.84
C TYR A 290 7.55 31.69 0.67
N LEU A 291 8.41 31.34 -0.29
CA LEU A 291 9.66 32.06 -0.52
C LEU A 291 9.42 33.50 -0.95
N GLN A 292 8.43 33.81 -1.79
CA GLN A 292 8.23 35.20 -2.21
C GLN A 292 7.89 36.09 -1.01
N PHE A 293 7.02 35.63 -0.11
CA PHE A 293 6.68 36.41 1.08
C PHE A 293 7.85 36.45 2.08
N ALA A 294 8.56 35.34 2.26
CA ALA A 294 9.72 35.30 3.15
C ALA A 294 10.81 36.28 2.68
N TYR A 295 11.08 36.35 1.37
CA TYR A 295 12.01 37.30 0.76
C TYR A 295 11.52 38.75 0.89
N PHE A 296 10.23 38.98 0.70
CA PHE A 296 9.63 40.31 0.89
C PHE A 296 9.81 40.82 2.32
N HIS A 297 9.57 39.98 3.33
CA HIS A 297 9.72 40.36 4.74
C HIS A 297 11.15 40.72 5.16
N VAL A 298 12.15 40.33 4.36
CA VAL A 298 13.58 40.62 4.59
C VAL A 298 14.16 41.60 3.58
N ASP A 299 13.30 42.34 2.86
CA ASP A 299 13.65 43.38 1.88
C ASP A 299 14.52 42.87 0.71
N ARG A 300 14.26 41.63 0.26
CA ARG A 300 14.93 40.98 -0.89
C ARG A 300 13.97 40.88 -2.07
N LEU A 301 13.66 42.04 -2.64
CA LEU A 301 12.59 42.18 -3.64
C LEU A 301 12.91 41.47 -4.96
N GLU A 302 14.17 41.40 -5.40
CA GLU A 302 14.55 40.66 -6.61
C GLU A 302 14.22 39.16 -6.51
N GLU A 303 14.54 38.52 -5.37
CA GLU A 303 14.22 37.12 -5.14
C GLU A 303 12.72 36.89 -4.93
N ALA A 304 12.02 37.85 -4.30
CA ALA A 304 10.57 37.82 -4.18
C ALA A 304 9.89 37.82 -5.56
N LEU A 305 10.29 38.76 -6.43
CA LEU A 305 9.82 38.83 -7.82
C LEU A 305 10.15 37.55 -8.59
N GLN A 306 11.36 37.01 -8.43
CA GLN A 306 11.78 35.76 -9.07
C GLN A 306 10.88 34.58 -8.66
N CYS A 307 10.55 34.46 -7.37
CA CYS A 307 9.68 33.40 -6.87
C CYS A 307 8.23 33.58 -7.33
N SER A 308 7.68 34.80 -7.30
CA SER A 308 6.31 35.08 -7.78
C SER A 308 6.16 34.77 -9.27
N LEU A 309 7.11 35.18 -10.11
CA LEU A 309 7.13 34.82 -11.54
C LEU A 309 7.24 33.30 -11.74
N THR A 310 8.00 32.61 -10.88
CA THR A 310 8.15 31.15 -10.93
C THR A 310 6.87 30.43 -10.55
N TYR A 311 6.14 30.91 -9.55
CA TYR A 311 4.83 30.38 -9.17
C TYR A 311 3.82 30.47 -10.32
N LEU A 312 3.79 31.61 -11.03
CA LEU A 312 2.91 31.83 -12.18
C LEU A 312 3.19 30.90 -13.37
N LEU A 313 4.30 30.16 -13.39
CA LEU A 313 4.51 29.10 -14.39
C LEU A 313 3.53 27.93 -14.20
N PHE A 314 3.12 27.66 -12.96
CA PHE A 314 2.24 26.54 -12.60
C PHE A 314 0.75 26.94 -12.58
N HIS A 315 0.48 28.20 -12.23
CA HIS A 315 -0.87 28.74 -12.13
C HIS A 315 -1.00 29.97 -13.04
N GLU A 316 -1.35 29.71 -14.30
CA GLU A 316 -1.64 30.78 -15.26
C GLU A 316 -2.84 31.60 -14.73
N GLU A 317 -2.70 32.93 -14.68
CA GLU A 317 -3.77 33.87 -14.32
C GLU A 317 -4.21 33.92 -12.83
N GLU A 318 -3.36 33.51 -11.88
CA GLU A 318 -3.67 33.73 -10.45
C GLU A 318 -3.59 35.22 -10.06
N GLU A 319 -4.75 35.86 -9.91
CA GLU A 319 -4.91 37.31 -9.68
C GLU A 319 -4.05 37.86 -8.54
N SER A 320 -4.05 37.18 -7.38
CA SER A 320 -3.27 37.62 -6.21
C SER A 320 -1.76 37.61 -6.44
N MET A 321 -1.24 36.63 -7.19
CA MET A 321 0.18 36.56 -7.47
C MET A 321 0.57 37.56 -8.57
N MET A 322 -0.31 37.83 -9.53
CA MET A 322 -0.10 38.89 -10.52
C MET A 322 -0.01 40.27 -9.88
N ASP A 323 -0.85 40.56 -8.88
CA ASP A 323 -0.77 41.82 -8.11
C ASP A 323 0.58 41.95 -7.38
N ASN A 324 1.06 40.87 -6.76
CA ASN A 324 2.38 40.86 -6.10
C ASN A 324 3.52 41.10 -7.10
N VAL A 325 3.47 40.45 -8.27
CA VAL A 325 4.46 40.66 -9.34
C VAL A 325 4.49 42.10 -9.80
N GLU A 326 3.32 42.72 -10.00
CA GLU A 326 3.24 44.11 -10.43
C GLU A 326 3.82 45.04 -9.37
N TYR A 327 3.47 44.84 -8.10
CA TYR A 327 4.06 45.58 -7.00
C TYR A 327 5.60 45.49 -6.98
N TYR A 328 6.16 44.28 -7.07
CA TYR A 328 7.62 44.11 -7.06
C TYR A 328 8.30 44.74 -8.30
N ARG A 329 7.65 44.69 -9.48
CA ARG A 329 8.16 45.33 -10.70
C ARG A 329 8.18 46.85 -10.59
N GLU A 330 7.14 47.44 -10.02
CA GLU A 330 7.06 48.89 -9.82
C GLU A 330 8.17 49.38 -8.89
N GLU A 331 8.41 48.68 -7.78
CA GLU A 331 9.46 49.02 -6.81
C GLU A 331 10.87 48.84 -7.40
N LEU A 332 11.11 47.79 -8.20
CA LEU A 332 12.43 47.51 -8.79
C LEU A 332 12.71 48.31 -10.09
N GLY A 333 11.68 48.74 -10.81
CA GLY A 333 11.79 49.46 -12.08
C GLY A 333 12.24 48.60 -13.27
N HIS A 334 12.26 47.28 -13.13
CA HIS A 334 12.53 46.32 -14.21
C HIS A 334 11.79 45.00 -13.97
N ASP A 335 11.71 44.16 -15.01
CA ASP A 335 11.12 42.83 -14.89
C ASP A 335 12.14 41.81 -14.34
N GLY A 336 11.61 40.70 -13.82
CA GLY A 336 12.38 39.58 -13.29
C GLY A 336 12.54 38.44 -14.29
N LYS A 337 13.19 37.36 -13.85
CA LYS A 337 13.24 36.09 -14.58
C LYS A 337 12.63 35.00 -13.71
N THR A 338 12.17 33.92 -14.32
CA THR A 338 11.77 32.72 -13.57
C THR A 338 13.00 31.90 -13.16
N ARG A 339 12.86 31.02 -12.17
CA ARG A 339 13.91 30.06 -11.82
C ARG A 339 14.05 29.01 -12.91
N GLU A 340 15.28 28.77 -13.34
CA GLU A 340 15.59 27.88 -14.46
C GLU A 340 15.18 26.43 -14.19
N ASP A 341 15.42 25.93 -12.96
CA ASP A 341 15.06 24.56 -12.56
C ASP A 341 13.56 24.29 -12.67
N ALA A 342 12.73 25.23 -12.19
CA ALA A 342 11.27 25.14 -12.28
C ALA A 342 10.78 25.25 -13.73
N ALA A 343 11.34 26.18 -14.50
CA ALA A 343 11.01 26.32 -15.91
C ALA A 343 11.41 25.07 -16.72
N TRP A 344 12.55 24.45 -16.41
CA TRP A 344 12.97 23.19 -17.02
C TRP A 344 12.05 22.04 -16.61
N TYR A 345 11.73 21.92 -15.31
CA TYR A 345 10.82 20.91 -14.77
C TYR A 345 9.48 20.93 -15.49
N LEU A 346 8.86 22.12 -15.62
CA LEU A 346 7.56 22.24 -16.26
C LEU A 346 7.61 21.96 -17.76
N ARG A 347 8.66 22.42 -18.46
CA ARG A 347 8.85 22.09 -19.89
C ARG A 347 8.95 20.59 -20.10
N ARG A 348 9.74 19.89 -19.27
CA ARG A 348 9.86 18.44 -19.28
C ARG A 348 8.50 17.80 -19.01
N HIS A 349 7.83 18.17 -17.93
CA HIS A 349 6.54 17.58 -17.52
C HIS A 349 5.46 17.72 -18.61
N LYS A 350 5.35 18.90 -19.25
CA LYS A 350 4.45 19.13 -20.39
C LYS A 350 4.76 18.23 -21.59
N GLN A 351 6.05 18.01 -21.90
CA GLN A 351 6.46 17.09 -22.97
C GLN A 351 6.17 15.62 -22.65
N GLU A 352 6.34 15.22 -21.40
CA GLU A 352 6.02 13.87 -20.93
C GLU A 352 4.52 13.59 -21.05
N LEU A 353 3.68 14.55 -20.65
CA LEU A 353 2.24 14.47 -20.80
C LEU A 353 1.82 14.29 -22.26
N GLU A 354 2.40 15.07 -23.19
CA GLU A 354 2.13 14.94 -24.62
C GLU A 354 2.47 13.53 -25.12
N LEU A 355 3.64 13.00 -24.74
CA LEU A 355 4.07 11.65 -25.13
C LEU A 355 3.20 10.55 -24.51
N LEU A 356 2.75 10.72 -23.25
CA LEU A 356 1.83 9.78 -22.59
C LEU A 356 0.48 9.73 -23.27
N LEU A 357 -0.07 10.88 -23.66
CA LEU A 357 -1.34 10.96 -24.41
C LEU A 357 -1.23 10.31 -25.80
N ILE A 358 -0.07 10.42 -26.45
CA ILE A 358 0.19 9.73 -27.72
C ILE A 358 0.27 8.21 -27.50
N GLY A 359 1.02 7.78 -26.49
CA GLY A 359 1.18 6.37 -26.15
C GLY A 359 -0.14 5.71 -25.76
N SER A 360 -0.92 6.36 -24.91
CA SER A 360 -2.22 5.86 -24.41
C SER A 360 -3.23 5.66 -25.54
N ASN A 361 -3.37 6.66 -26.42
CA ASN A 361 -4.24 6.58 -27.60
C ASN A 361 -3.81 5.48 -28.57
N THR A 362 -2.50 5.32 -28.79
CA THR A 362 -1.96 4.28 -29.68
C THR A 362 -2.20 2.87 -29.13
N MET A 363 -2.09 2.70 -27.81
CA MET A 363 -2.22 1.41 -27.13
C MET A 363 -3.67 1.07 -26.74
N GLY A 364 -4.61 2.01 -26.89
CA GLY A 364 -6.02 1.82 -26.53
C GLY A 364 -6.28 1.79 -25.02
N VAL A 365 -5.36 2.36 -24.22
CA VAL A 365 -5.49 2.49 -22.77
C VAL A 365 -5.79 3.96 -22.47
N GLU A 366 -6.84 4.25 -21.71
CA GLU A 366 -7.13 5.63 -21.33
C GLU A 366 -6.10 6.11 -20.30
N PHE A 367 -5.48 7.26 -20.56
CA PHE A 367 -4.60 7.93 -19.61
C PHE A 367 -5.26 9.25 -19.18
N THR A 368 -5.38 9.44 -17.87
CA THR A 368 -5.83 10.70 -17.28
C THR A 368 -4.74 11.20 -16.36
N GLU A 369 -4.31 12.44 -16.55
CA GLU A 369 -3.33 13.09 -15.68
C GLU A 369 -3.99 13.46 -14.34
N GLY A 370 -3.26 13.26 -13.24
CA GLY A 370 -3.67 13.76 -11.93
C GLY A 370 -3.65 15.28 -11.87
N ASN A 371 -4.53 15.89 -11.08
CA ASN A 371 -4.59 17.34 -10.96
C ASN A 371 -3.55 17.89 -9.97
N TYR A 372 -2.28 17.89 -10.37
CA TYR A 372 -1.14 18.25 -9.52
C TYR A 372 -1.01 19.75 -9.22
N TRP A 373 -1.68 20.59 -10.03
CA TRP A 373 -1.56 22.04 -10.04
C TRP A 373 -2.88 22.75 -9.69
N SER A 374 -3.81 22.07 -9.02
CA SER A 374 -5.07 22.70 -8.60
C SER A 374 -4.95 23.44 -7.27
N SER A 375 -5.40 24.69 -7.23
CA SER A 375 -5.53 25.50 -6.01
C SER A 375 -6.98 25.48 -5.53
N THR A 376 -7.42 24.42 -4.85
CA THR A 376 -8.72 24.45 -4.16
C THR A 376 -8.59 25.02 -2.74
N GLY A 377 -7.41 24.93 -2.13
CA GLY A 377 -7.08 25.51 -0.83
C GLY A 377 -6.51 26.94 -0.92
N ARG A 378 -7.39 27.94 -0.84
CA ARG A 378 -7.02 29.36 -0.66
C ARG A 378 -6.45 29.56 0.75
N ARG A 379 -5.28 30.20 0.87
CA ARG A 379 -4.60 30.52 2.14
C ARG A 379 -5.35 31.63 2.91
N GLU A 380 -5.80 31.35 4.13
CA GLU A 380 -6.28 32.35 5.09
C GLU A 380 -5.10 32.87 5.93
N ASP A 381 -4.33 33.81 5.38
CA ASP A 381 -3.21 34.41 6.09
C ASP A 381 -3.56 35.76 6.74
N SER A 382 -3.08 35.90 7.98
CA SER A 382 -3.23 37.06 8.87
C SER A 382 -2.40 38.28 8.46
N ASN A 383 -1.65 38.21 7.36
CA ASN A 383 -0.75 39.28 6.87
C ASN A 383 -1.42 40.23 5.87
N ARG A 384 -2.75 40.26 5.84
CA ARG A 384 -3.52 41.28 5.13
C ARG A 384 -3.42 42.62 5.88
N ILE A 385 -2.91 43.65 5.22
CA ILE A 385 -2.94 45.05 5.70
C ILE A 385 -4.43 45.46 5.99
N PRO A 386 -4.73 46.19 7.08
CA PRO A 386 -5.60 45.70 8.16
C PRO A 386 -7.07 46.18 8.13
N SER A 387 -7.96 45.36 8.69
CA SER A 387 -9.11 45.82 9.51
C SER A 387 -9.48 44.70 10.49
N GLY A 388 -9.52 45.02 11.78
CA GLY A 388 -9.40 44.06 12.89
C GLY A 388 -10.63 43.20 13.17
N THR A 389 -10.39 42.01 13.74
CA THR A 389 -10.54 41.70 15.19
C THR A 389 -10.12 40.24 15.41
N ASP A 390 -9.17 40.03 16.35
CA ASP A 390 -8.98 38.92 17.31
C ASP A 390 -9.16 37.47 16.79
N GLY A 391 -8.24 36.49 16.88
CA GLY A 391 -7.08 36.26 17.73
C GLY A 391 -7.09 34.78 18.17
N TRP A 392 -6.00 34.06 17.86
CA TRP A 392 -5.55 32.74 18.38
C TRP A 392 -5.93 31.45 17.65
N MET A 393 -4.88 30.62 17.57
CA MET A 393 -4.67 29.43 16.76
C MET A 393 -4.86 28.20 17.64
N GLU A 394 -5.91 27.43 17.38
CA GLU A 394 -6.13 26.08 17.89
C GLU A 394 -7.00 25.36 16.85
N TYR A 395 -6.54 24.19 16.39
CA TYR A 395 -7.31 23.20 15.63
C TYR A 395 -8.21 23.75 14.50
N VAL A 396 -7.72 23.78 13.25
CA VAL A 396 -8.57 24.16 12.10
C VAL A 396 -9.72 23.14 11.98
N PRO A 397 -10.98 23.52 12.27
CA PRO A 397 -12.14 22.71 11.93
C PRO A 397 -12.42 22.92 10.45
N ILE A 398 -12.74 21.83 9.76
CA ILE A 398 -13.25 21.85 8.38
C ILE A 398 -14.49 22.75 8.34
N SER A 399 -14.37 23.98 7.85
CA SER A 399 -15.51 24.85 7.63
C SER A 399 -16.20 24.46 6.32
N GLU A 400 -17.41 23.94 6.48
CA GLU A 400 -18.56 24.02 5.57
C GLU A 400 -18.24 23.98 4.07
N LYS A 401 -18.04 22.76 3.55
CA LYS A 401 -18.27 22.50 2.12
C LYS A 401 -19.75 22.73 1.82
N LYS A 402 -20.00 23.61 0.83
CA LYS A 402 -21.25 23.77 0.09
C LYS A 402 -21.92 22.41 -0.11
N ASN A 403 -23.20 22.33 0.22
CA ASN A 403 -24.10 21.24 -0.18
C ASN A 403 -24.01 21.02 -1.70
N ILE A 404 -23.11 20.16 -2.13
CA ILE A 404 -23.22 19.45 -3.39
C ILE A 404 -24.40 18.52 -3.17
N SER A 405 -25.52 18.93 -3.77
CA SER A 405 -26.75 18.16 -3.84
C SER A 405 -26.44 16.67 -3.97
N ALA A 406 -26.87 15.93 -2.94
CA ALA A 406 -26.94 14.49 -2.94
C ALA A 406 -27.33 14.01 -4.34
N LEU A 407 -26.44 13.25 -4.99
CA LEU A 407 -26.80 12.39 -6.09
C LEU A 407 -28.08 11.66 -5.65
N SER A 408 -29.14 11.82 -6.43
CA SER A 408 -30.44 11.22 -6.15
C SER A 408 -30.25 9.74 -5.76
N PRO A 409 -30.84 9.26 -4.65
CA PRO A 409 -30.66 7.87 -4.26
C PRO A 409 -31.19 6.99 -5.38
N GLN A 410 -30.29 6.23 -6.02
CA GLN A 410 -30.73 5.05 -6.75
C GLN A 410 -31.52 4.22 -5.74
N GLN A 411 -32.81 4.00 -6.01
CA GLN A 411 -33.63 3.14 -5.16
C GLN A 411 -33.12 1.71 -5.30
N PHE A 412 -32.15 1.35 -4.47
CA PHE A 412 -31.71 -0.02 -4.34
C PHE A 412 -32.89 -0.86 -3.81
N LYS A 413 -33.18 -1.98 -4.48
CA LYS A 413 -34.24 -2.89 -4.08
C LYS A 413 -33.64 -3.95 -3.16
N GLU A 414 -34.37 -4.32 -2.11
CA GLU A 414 -33.99 -5.36 -1.15
C GLU A 414 -35.25 -6.08 -0.64
N GLY A 415 -35.07 -7.17 0.10
CA GLY A 415 -36.18 -7.94 0.66
C GLY A 415 -36.79 -8.95 -0.32
N GLY A 416 -35.99 -9.48 -1.25
CA GLY A 416 -36.40 -10.59 -2.10
C GLY A 416 -36.63 -11.90 -1.33
N PRO A 417 -37.17 -12.93 -1.99
CA PRO A 417 -37.60 -14.17 -1.34
C PRO A 417 -36.41 -14.97 -0.79
N LEU A 418 -36.59 -15.59 0.38
CA LEU A 418 -35.64 -16.55 0.90
C LEU A 418 -35.84 -17.89 0.18
N LEU A 419 -34.86 -18.29 -0.65
CA LEU A 419 -34.96 -19.47 -1.52
C LEU A 419 -34.92 -20.82 -0.78
N PHE A 420 -34.53 -20.81 0.49
CA PHE A 420 -34.29 -22.01 1.29
C PHE A 420 -35.15 -21.97 2.55
N ASP A 421 -36.02 -22.96 2.73
CA ASP A 421 -37.06 -23.00 3.78
C ASP A 421 -36.54 -22.83 5.22
N LYS A 422 -35.28 -23.21 5.46
CA LYS A 422 -34.67 -23.13 6.79
C LYS A 422 -34.03 -21.78 7.09
N VAL A 423 -33.72 -20.98 6.07
CA VAL A 423 -33.01 -19.70 6.24
C VAL A 423 -33.95 -18.68 6.86
N GLN A 424 -33.47 -17.96 7.86
CA GLN A 424 -34.24 -16.96 8.58
C GLN A 424 -33.62 -15.57 8.44
N LEU A 425 -34.45 -14.59 8.06
CA LEU A 425 -34.08 -13.17 8.13
C LEU A 425 -34.08 -12.72 9.60
N VAL A 426 -32.91 -12.31 10.09
CA VAL A 426 -32.73 -11.85 11.47
C VAL A 426 -32.83 -10.33 11.54
N GLN A 427 -32.08 -9.65 10.68
CA GLN A 427 -32.07 -8.20 10.58
C GLN A 427 -31.93 -7.78 9.11
N ASP A 428 -32.75 -6.81 8.70
CA ASP A 428 -32.65 -6.12 7.41
C ASP A 428 -31.76 -4.88 7.51
N SER A 429 -31.63 -4.13 6.42
CA SER A 429 -30.79 -2.93 6.34
C SER A 429 -31.18 -1.89 7.39
N ALA A 430 -32.49 -1.70 7.61
CA ALA A 430 -33.01 -0.75 8.58
C ALA A 430 -32.66 -1.16 10.01
N ALA A 431 -32.84 -2.44 10.37
CA ALA A 431 -32.47 -2.96 11.69
C ALA A 431 -30.95 -2.95 11.92
N LEU A 432 -30.15 -3.00 10.85
CA LEU A 432 -28.71 -2.84 10.91
C LEU A 432 -28.25 -1.38 10.81
N ASN A 433 -29.12 -0.37 10.80
CA ASN A 433 -28.78 1.06 10.66
C ASN A 433 -27.98 1.42 9.38
N GLY A 434 -28.32 0.85 8.22
CA GLY A 434 -27.66 1.21 6.96
C GLY A 434 -28.47 0.81 5.73
N THR A 435 -27.79 0.59 4.60
CA THR A 435 -28.41 0.25 3.32
C THR A 435 -27.74 -0.96 2.70
N GLN A 436 -28.51 -1.77 1.95
CA GLN A 436 -27.97 -2.92 1.21
C GLN A 436 -27.17 -3.87 2.10
N ARG A 437 -27.69 -4.19 3.29
CA ARG A 437 -27.09 -5.17 4.20
C ARG A 437 -28.12 -6.04 4.89
N VAL A 438 -27.75 -7.28 5.19
CA VAL A 438 -28.65 -8.29 5.75
C VAL A 438 -27.93 -9.22 6.70
N LEU A 439 -28.63 -9.64 7.74
CA LEU A 439 -28.22 -10.70 8.65
C LEU A 439 -29.21 -11.87 8.58
N LEU A 440 -28.68 -13.05 8.27
CA LEU A 440 -29.43 -14.28 8.09
C LEU A 440 -28.90 -15.36 9.03
N ASP A 441 -29.78 -16.18 9.57
CA ASP A 441 -29.43 -17.37 10.35
C ASP A 441 -29.88 -18.63 9.60
N ASP A 442 -29.35 -19.78 10.03
CA ASP A 442 -29.69 -21.11 9.51
C ASP A 442 -29.40 -21.30 8.01
N VAL A 443 -28.40 -20.58 7.47
CA VAL A 443 -27.89 -20.76 6.09
C VAL A 443 -27.27 -22.14 5.89
N ILE A 444 -26.61 -22.64 6.94
CA ILE A 444 -26.10 -24.00 7.04
C ILE A 444 -26.47 -24.57 8.42
N SER A 445 -26.56 -25.90 8.49
CA SER A 445 -26.85 -26.65 9.70
C SER A 445 -25.63 -26.81 10.61
N GLU A 446 -25.86 -27.16 11.87
CA GLU A 446 -24.79 -27.46 12.85
C GLU A 446 -23.86 -28.61 12.39
N GLU A 447 -24.40 -29.60 11.67
CA GLU A 447 -23.60 -30.69 11.08
C GLU A 447 -22.69 -30.16 9.96
N GLU A 448 -23.24 -29.35 9.04
CA GLU A 448 -22.46 -28.71 7.96
C GLU A 448 -21.39 -27.77 8.53
N CYS A 449 -21.66 -27.03 9.60
CA CYS A 449 -20.67 -26.21 10.32
C CYS A 449 -19.53 -27.05 10.88
N SER A 450 -19.85 -28.15 11.57
CA SER A 450 -18.84 -29.03 12.15
C SER A 450 -17.95 -29.62 11.07
N ASP A 451 -18.54 -30.13 9.99
CA ASP A 451 -17.79 -30.72 8.89
C ASP A 451 -16.90 -29.69 8.17
N LEU A 452 -17.37 -28.45 7.97
CA LEU A 452 -16.54 -27.38 7.38
C LEU A 452 -15.42 -26.93 8.31
N ARG A 453 -15.63 -26.94 9.62
CA ARG A 453 -14.58 -26.64 10.60
C ARG A 453 -13.52 -27.74 10.63
N ASP A 454 -13.93 -29.01 10.58
CA ASP A 454 -13.01 -30.14 10.48
C ASP A 454 -12.24 -30.12 9.15
N LEU A 455 -12.92 -29.78 8.05
CA LEU A 455 -12.28 -29.51 6.76
C LEU A 455 -11.24 -28.40 6.91
N ALA A 456 -11.59 -27.27 7.52
CA ALA A 456 -10.68 -26.14 7.73
C ALA A 456 -9.42 -26.58 8.50
N HIS A 457 -9.55 -27.33 9.59
CA HIS A 457 -8.42 -27.85 10.35
C HIS A 457 -7.48 -28.74 9.52
N ALA A 458 -8.00 -29.48 8.54
CA ALA A 458 -7.22 -30.38 7.71
C ALA A 458 -6.56 -29.71 6.49
N VAL A 459 -7.19 -28.65 5.93
CA VAL A 459 -6.79 -28.08 4.64
C VAL A 459 -6.20 -26.67 4.72
N THR A 460 -6.46 -25.95 5.81
CA THR A 460 -6.00 -24.57 5.94
C THR A 460 -4.49 -24.51 6.09
N LYS A 461 -3.89 -23.51 5.44
CA LYS A 461 -2.46 -23.23 5.53
C LYS A 461 -2.29 -21.86 6.19
N ALA A 462 -1.31 -21.73 7.08
CA ALA A 462 -0.98 -20.46 7.70
C ALA A 462 -0.61 -19.42 6.63
N GLY A 463 -1.27 -18.25 6.68
CA GLY A 463 -1.10 -17.16 5.71
C GLY A 463 -1.57 -17.45 4.28
N ASP A 464 -2.40 -18.46 4.07
CA ASP A 464 -3.09 -18.70 2.79
C ASP A 464 -3.94 -17.47 2.40
N GLY A 465 -3.95 -17.07 1.12
CA GLY A 465 -4.53 -15.79 0.69
C GLY A 465 -3.68 -14.54 1.02
N TYR A 466 -2.63 -14.68 1.85
CA TYR A 466 -1.70 -13.62 2.25
C TYR A 466 -0.23 -14.03 2.05
N ARG A 467 0.04 -14.81 0.98
CA ARG A 467 1.37 -15.28 0.56
C ARG A 467 2.22 -15.91 1.68
N GLY A 468 1.58 -16.59 2.63
CA GLY A 468 2.23 -17.30 3.74
C GLY A 468 2.44 -16.48 5.01
N LYS A 469 2.02 -15.21 5.04
CA LYS A 469 2.07 -14.36 6.25
C LYS A 469 1.11 -14.88 7.31
N MET A 470 1.63 -15.43 8.40
CA MET A 470 0.82 -16.04 9.47
C MET A 470 -0.05 -15.02 10.23
N SER A 471 0.36 -13.76 10.27
CA SER A 471 -0.32 -12.69 11.02
C SER A 471 -0.41 -11.42 10.17
N PRO A 472 -1.22 -11.42 9.09
CA PRO A 472 -1.19 -10.37 8.08
C PRO A 472 -1.82 -9.04 8.53
N HIS A 473 -2.61 -9.05 9.61
CA HIS A 473 -3.36 -7.88 10.09
C HIS A 473 -2.92 -7.42 11.48
N THR A 474 -2.66 -8.36 12.40
CA THR A 474 -2.22 -8.09 13.76
C THR A 474 -1.28 -9.21 14.20
N PRO A 475 -0.14 -8.92 14.86
CA PRO A 475 0.79 -9.95 15.32
C PRO A 475 0.20 -10.88 16.39
N ASN A 476 -0.95 -10.52 16.97
CA ASN A 476 -1.61 -11.21 18.10
C ASN A 476 -2.50 -12.38 17.67
N GLU A 477 -2.73 -12.56 16.36
CA GLU A 477 -3.60 -13.59 15.82
C GLU A 477 -2.92 -14.35 14.69
N LYS A 478 -3.21 -15.65 14.60
CA LYS A 478 -2.80 -16.50 13.48
C LYS A 478 -3.93 -16.60 12.46
N PHE A 479 -3.62 -16.32 11.21
CA PHE A 479 -4.50 -16.42 10.06
C PHE A 479 -4.21 -17.69 9.27
N GLU A 480 -5.25 -18.47 9.00
CA GLU A 480 -5.17 -19.72 8.23
C GLU A 480 -6.33 -19.75 7.22
N GLY A 481 -6.08 -20.23 6.01
CA GLY A 481 -7.13 -20.29 5.00
C GLY A 481 -6.96 -21.37 3.93
N ALA A 482 -7.99 -21.56 3.13
CA ALA A 482 -7.99 -22.41 1.94
C ALA A 482 -9.05 -21.97 0.92
N THR A 483 -8.74 -22.17 -0.36
CA THR A 483 -9.67 -21.94 -1.48
C THR A 483 -10.47 -23.20 -1.82
N VAL A 484 -11.59 -23.03 -2.53
CA VAL A 484 -12.49 -24.13 -2.91
C VAL A 484 -11.74 -25.18 -3.75
N LEU A 485 -11.01 -24.74 -4.78
CA LEU A 485 -10.23 -25.64 -5.64
C LEU A 485 -9.24 -26.49 -4.85
N LYS A 486 -8.50 -25.87 -3.93
CA LYS A 486 -7.52 -26.56 -3.09
C LYS A 486 -8.18 -27.63 -2.22
N THR A 487 -9.35 -27.35 -1.65
CA THR A 487 -10.08 -28.37 -0.88
C THR A 487 -10.53 -29.55 -1.75
N LEU A 488 -10.98 -29.30 -2.99
CA LEU A 488 -11.37 -30.34 -3.94
C LEU A 488 -10.18 -31.20 -4.38
N GLN A 489 -9.02 -30.58 -4.63
CA GLN A 489 -7.77 -31.29 -4.90
C GLN A 489 -7.39 -32.20 -3.73
N TYR A 490 -7.46 -31.71 -2.49
CA TYR A 490 -7.16 -32.52 -1.31
C TYR A 490 -8.18 -33.66 -1.11
N GLY A 491 -9.42 -33.45 -1.56
CA GLY A 491 -10.43 -34.50 -1.64
C GLY A 491 -10.05 -35.63 -2.60
N TYR A 492 -9.57 -35.30 -3.81
CA TYR A 492 -9.07 -36.29 -4.77
C TYR A 492 -7.83 -37.03 -4.29
N GLU A 493 -6.92 -36.32 -3.63
CA GLU A 493 -5.72 -36.92 -3.01
C GLU A 493 -6.05 -37.81 -1.80
N GLY A 494 -7.30 -37.82 -1.34
CA GLY A 494 -7.75 -38.59 -0.17
C GLY A 494 -7.27 -38.02 1.16
N ARG A 495 -6.80 -36.78 1.21
CA ARG A 495 -6.39 -36.09 2.44
C ARG A 495 -7.59 -35.66 3.28
N VAL A 496 -8.71 -35.37 2.63
CA VAL A 496 -9.99 -35.04 3.27
C VAL A 496 -11.13 -35.78 2.57
N PRO A 497 -12.27 -36.01 3.23
CA PRO A 497 -13.42 -36.63 2.58
C PRO A 497 -13.91 -35.78 1.40
N MET A 498 -14.05 -36.39 0.21
CA MET A 498 -14.52 -35.68 -0.99
C MET A 498 -15.91 -35.05 -0.79
N ARG A 499 -16.76 -35.69 0.02
CA ARG A 499 -18.06 -35.14 0.42
C ARG A 499 -17.92 -33.80 1.14
N SER A 500 -16.94 -33.65 2.02
CA SER A 500 -16.69 -32.40 2.76
C SER A 500 -16.17 -31.29 1.84
N ALA A 501 -15.26 -31.63 0.91
CA ALA A 501 -14.77 -30.68 -0.08
C ALA A 501 -15.88 -30.21 -1.04
N ARG A 502 -16.73 -31.12 -1.51
CA ARG A 502 -17.91 -30.78 -2.34
C ARG A 502 -18.91 -29.92 -1.57
N MET A 503 -19.14 -30.21 -0.30
CA MET A 503 -20.03 -29.41 0.53
C MET A 503 -19.56 -27.96 0.69
N PHE A 504 -18.25 -27.70 0.76
CA PHE A 504 -17.74 -26.33 0.77
C PHE A 504 -18.11 -25.58 -0.52
N TYR A 505 -17.98 -26.23 -1.68
CA TYR A 505 -18.43 -25.68 -2.96
C TYR A 505 -19.95 -25.42 -3.00
N ASP A 506 -20.76 -26.38 -2.53
CA ASP A 506 -22.22 -26.28 -2.56
C ASP A 506 -22.74 -25.17 -1.61
N ILE A 507 -22.08 -24.99 -0.45
CA ILE A 507 -22.40 -23.95 0.52
C ILE A 507 -22.06 -22.56 -0.02
N SER A 508 -20.96 -22.41 -0.77
CA SER A 508 -20.62 -21.13 -1.40
C SER A 508 -21.65 -20.74 -2.48
N GLU A 509 -22.15 -21.71 -3.28
CA GLU A 509 -23.26 -21.48 -4.21
C GLU A 509 -24.56 -21.09 -3.49
N ARG A 510 -24.89 -21.79 -2.40
CA ARG A 510 -26.07 -21.49 -1.58
C ARG A 510 -26.03 -20.03 -1.11
N ALA A 511 -24.89 -19.58 -0.59
CA ALA A 511 -24.70 -18.19 -0.17
C ALA A 511 -24.89 -17.20 -1.33
N ARG A 512 -24.29 -17.47 -2.50
CA ARG A 512 -24.46 -16.64 -3.71
C ARG A 512 -25.92 -16.47 -4.11
N GLN A 513 -26.68 -17.57 -4.19
CA GLN A 513 -28.09 -17.55 -4.55
C GLN A 513 -28.94 -16.76 -3.55
N ILE A 514 -28.61 -16.84 -2.26
CA ILE A 514 -29.28 -16.06 -1.22
C ILE A 514 -29.04 -14.56 -1.41
N ILE A 515 -27.79 -14.15 -1.65
CA ILE A 515 -27.45 -12.73 -1.89
C ILE A 515 -28.12 -12.20 -3.15
N GLU A 516 -28.07 -12.95 -4.25
CA GLU A 516 -28.76 -12.60 -5.51
C GLU A 516 -30.26 -12.38 -5.30
N SER A 517 -30.89 -13.30 -4.58
CA SER A 517 -32.34 -13.26 -4.37
C SER A 517 -32.74 -12.13 -3.43
N TYR A 518 -32.06 -11.99 -2.29
CA TYR A 518 -32.40 -10.99 -1.28
C TYR A 518 -32.25 -9.56 -1.79
N PHE A 519 -31.16 -9.26 -2.52
CA PHE A 519 -30.93 -7.94 -3.12
C PHE A 519 -31.59 -7.76 -4.49
N LEU A 520 -32.44 -8.72 -4.92
CA LEU A 520 -33.25 -8.62 -6.13
C LEU A 520 -32.42 -8.27 -7.38
N LEU A 521 -31.27 -8.92 -7.53
CA LEU A 521 -30.33 -8.63 -8.61
C LEU A 521 -30.88 -9.13 -9.95
N ASN A 522 -30.80 -8.28 -10.98
CA ASN A 522 -31.26 -8.60 -12.33
C ASN A 522 -30.26 -9.42 -13.15
N SER A 523 -29.04 -9.60 -12.61
CA SER A 523 -27.92 -10.27 -13.25
C SER A 523 -27.31 -11.28 -12.28
N THR A 524 -26.70 -12.32 -12.85
CA THR A 524 -25.99 -13.33 -12.07
C THR A 524 -24.76 -12.71 -11.40
N LEU A 525 -24.65 -12.85 -10.08
CA LEU A 525 -23.42 -12.65 -9.35
C LEU A 525 -22.43 -13.75 -9.68
N HIS A 526 -21.19 -13.37 -9.90
CA HIS A 526 -20.07 -14.28 -10.04
C HIS A 526 -19.10 -14.14 -8.87
N PHE A 527 -18.41 -15.23 -8.50
CA PHE A 527 -17.38 -15.15 -7.47
C PHE A 527 -16.18 -14.35 -7.98
N SER A 528 -15.78 -13.34 -7.23
CA SER A 528 -14.49 -12.67 -7.36
C SER A 528 -13.41 -13.37 -6.52
N TYR A 529 -13.79 -13.89 -5.35
CA TYR A 529 -12.90 -14.68 -4.49
C TYR A 529 -13.71 -15.46 -3.45
N THR A 530 -13.31 -16.70 -3.14
CA THR A 530 -13.94 -17.53 -2.09
C THR A 530 -12.89 -18.09 -1.14
N HIS A 531 -13.03 -17.79 0.16
CA HIS A 531 -12.02 -18.16 1.15
C HIS A 531 -12.62 -18.77 2.42
N LEU A 532 -12.26 -20.02 2.70
CA LEU A 532 -12.46 -20.62 4.01
C LEU A 532 -11.35 -20.12 4.92
N VAL A 533 -11.68 -19.32 5.93
CA VAL A 533 -10.72 -18.61 6.77
C VAL A 533 -10.95 -18.92 8.24
N CYS A 534 -9.87 -19.16 8.97
CA CYS A 534 -9.84 -19.28 10.42
C CYS A 534 -8.83 -18.29 11.02
N ARG A 535 -9.21 -17.67 12.13
CA ARG A 535 -8.38 -16.78 12.93
C ARG A 535 -8.28 -17.27 14.35
N THR A 536 -7.06 -17.48 14.82
CA THR A 536 -6.77 -18.09 16.12
C THR A 536 -6.07 -17.08 17.01
N ALA A 537 -6.57 -16.87 18.23
CA ALA A 537 -5.91 -16.03 19.23
C ALA A 537 -4.58 -16.68 19.67
N ILE A 538 -3.48 -15.92 19.65
CA ILE A 538 -2.18 -16.40 20.12
C ILE A 538 -2.10 -16.29 21.64
N THR A 539 -1.85 -17.40 22.32
CA THR A 539 -1.77 -17.47 23.78
C THR A 539 -0.67 -16.56 24.34
N GLY A 540 -0.97 -15.78 25.37
CA GLY A 540 -0.01 -14.88 26.03
C GLY A 540 0.18 -13.51 25.37
N GLN A 541 -0.61 -13.20 24.32
CA GLN A 541 -0.59 -11.92 23.61
C GLN A 541 -1.95 -11.18 23.67
N GLN A 542 -2.83 -11.55 24.60
CA GLN A 542 -4.24 -11.13 24.61
C GLN A 542 -4.62 -10.12 25.72
N ASP A 543 -3.68 -9.77 26.61
CA ASP A 543 -3.97 -8.87 27.72
C ASP A 543 -4.23 -7.43 27.25
N HIS A 544 -5.37 -6.86 27.64
CA HIS A 544 -5.77 -5.46 27.37
C HIS A 544 -5.85 -5.06 25.88
N ARG A 545 -6.22 -5.99 25.00
CA ARG A 545 -6.36 -5.71 23.55
C ARG A 545 -7.58 -4.85 23.23
N ASN A 546 -7.35 -3.80 22.44
CA ASN A 546 -8.38 -2.93 21.83
C ASN A 546 -8.19 -2.83 20.30
N ASP A 547 -7.34 -3.67 19.70
CA ASP A 547 -7.10 -3.71 18.27
C ASP A 547 -8.25 -4.42 17.53
N LEU A 548 -8.27 -4.24 16.20
CA LEU A 548 -9.16 -4.97 15.34
C LEU A 548 -8.42 -6.19 14.79
N SER A 549 -9.09 -7.34 14.80
CA SER A 549 -8.63 -8.51 14.06
C SER A 549 -8.50 -8.15 12.58
N HIS A 550 -9.52 -7.50 12.00
CA HIS A 550 -9.49 -6.99 10.64
C HIS A 550 -9.77 -5.48 10.65
N PRO A 551 -8.87 -4.64 10.10
CA PRO A 551 -9.06 -3.20 10.01
C PRO A 551 -10.37 -2.83 9.32
N ILE A 552 -10.89 -1.64 9.64
CA ILE A 552 -12.07 -1.08 8.97
C ILE A 552 -11.69 -0.73 7.54
N HIS A 553 -12.49 -1.19 6.59
CA HIS A 553 -12.29 -0.99 5.16
C HIS A 553 -13.62 -1.09 4.41
N ALA A 554 -13.59 -0.73 3.12
CA ALA A 554 -14.60 -1.09 2.14
C ALA A 554 -13.97 -2.07 1.13
N ASP A 555 -14.77 -2.98 0.60
CA ASP A 555 -14.26 -4.10 -0.21
C ASP A 555 -13.92 -3.70 -1.65
N ASN A 556 -14.55 -2.65 -2.19
CA ASN A 556 -14.39 -2.21 -3.57
C ASN A 556 -13.81 -0.81 -3.75
N CYS A 557 -13.37 -0.16 -2.67
CA CYS A 557 -12.79 1.18 -2.75
C CYS A 557 -11.77 1.42 -1.65
N LEU A 558 -10.95 2.44 -1.85
CA LEU A 558 -10.06 2.98 -0.83
C LEU A 558 -10.87 3.93 0.03
N LEU A 559 -11.14 3.52 1.27
CA LEU A 559 -11.86 4.34 2.25
C LEU A 559 -10.94 5.44 2.77
N ASP A 560 -11.36 6.70 2.65
CA ASP A 560 -10.74 7.88 3.28
C ASP A 560 -11.68 8.41 4.38
N PRO A 561 -11.41 8.08 5.65
CA PRO A 561 -12.23 8.51 6.77
C PRO A 561 -12.20 10.01 7.05
N GLU A 562 -11.14 10.73 6.65
CA GLU A 562 -11.00 12.16 6.89
C GLU A 562 -11.79 12.96 5.87
N ALA A 563 -11.78 12.53 4.61
CA ALA A 563 -12.55 13.15 3.53
C ALA A 563 -14.02 12.67 3.49
N ASN A 564 -14.38 11.61 4.21
CA ASN A 564 -15.63 10.86 4.02
C ASN A 564 -15.83 10.43 2.56
N GLU A 565 -14.76 9.99 1.92
CA GLU A 565 -14.74 9.59 0.52
C GLU A 565 -14.30 8.13 0.35
N CYS A 566 -14.71 7.52 -0.76
CA CYS A 566 -14.47 6.12 -1.09
C CYS A 566 -14.06 6.05 -2.55
N TRP A 567 -12.75 5.95 -2.79
CA TRP A 567 -12.15 6.08 -4.11
C TRP A 567 -12.09 4.73 -4.80
N LYS A 568 -12.75 4.61 -5.96
CA LYS A 568 -12.75 3.39 -6.78
C LYS A 568 -11.57 3.39 -7.74
N GLU A 569 -10.36 3.18 -7.21
CA GLU A 569 -9.13 3.09 -8.00
C GLU A 569 -8.18 2.00 -7.47
N PRO A 570 -7.24 1.51 -8.30
CA PRO A 570 -6.21 0.58 -7.85
C PRO A 570 -5.42 1.15 -6.65
N PRO A 571 -5.11 0.35 -5.61
CA PRO A 571 -5.17 -1.11 -5.56
C PRO A 571 -6.50 -1.71 -5.09
N ALA A 572 -7.57 -0.93 -4.96
CA ALA A 572 -8.87 -1.48 -4.55
C ALA A 572 -9.45 -2.44 -5.61
N TYR A 573 -10.20 -3.44 -5.14
CA TYR A 573 -10.92 -4.36 -6.02
C TYR A 573 -12.23 -3.70 -6.49
N THR A 574 -12.11 -2.69 -7.35
CA THR A 574 -13.21 -1.81 -7.78
C THR A 574 -14.40 -2.52 -8.44
N TYR A 575 -14.17 -3.75 -8.90
CA TYR A 575 -15.13 -4.64 -9.54
C TYR A 575 -15.96 -5.49 -8.55
N ARG A 576 -15.68 -5.45 -7.24
CA ARG A 576 -16.51 -6.14 -6.24
C ARG A 576 -17.80 -5.37 -6.00
N ASP A 577 -18.94 -6.05 -6.10
CA ASP A 577 -20.26 -5.45 -5.95
C ASP A 577 -20.94 -5.85 -4.64
N TYR A 578 -20.80 -7.12 -4.25
CA TYR A 578 -21.39 -7.65 -3.02
C TYR A 578 -20.41 -8.57 -2.30
N SER A 579 -20.58 -8.65 -0.99
CA SER A 579 -19.78 -9.47 -0.09
C SER A 579 -20.67 -10.24 0.87
N ALA A 580 -20.23 -11.42 1.28
CA ALA A 580 -20.87 -12.19 2.34
C ALA A 580 -19.84 -12.90 3.23
N LEU A 581 -20.13 -12.97 4.53
CA LEU A 581 -19.39 -13.79 5.48
C LEU A 581 -20.35 -14.77 6.17
N LEU A 582 -20.12 -16.06 5.96
CA LEU A 582 -20.85 -17.16 6.60
C LEU A 582 -20.03 -17.75 7.74
N TYR A 583 -20.54 -17.65 8.97
CA TYR A 583 -19.86 -18.09 10.18
C TYR A 583 -20.07 -19.59 10.46
N LEU A 584 -18.98 -20.27 10.84
CA LEU A 584 -18.98 -21.71 11.10
C LEU A 584 -19.10 -22.04 12.59
N ASN A 585 -18.76 -21.10 13.46
CA ASN A 585 -18.72 -21.35 14.90
C ASN A 585 -18.92 -20.06 15.72
N GLY A 586 -19.05 -20.22 17.04
CA GLY A 586 -19.25 -19.11 17.99
C GLY A 586 -18.69 -19.40 19.39
N ASP A 587 -17.92 -20.46 19.52
CA ASP A 587 -17.21 -20.93 20.71
C ASP A 587 -15.84 -20.24 20.85
N PHE A 588 -15.85 -18.91 20.80
CA PHE A 588 -14.67 -18.04 20.97
C PHE A 588 -15.07 -16.72 21.64
N GLU A 589 -14.09 -15.95 22.12
CA GLU A 589 -14.31 -14.62 22.71
C GLU A 589 -13.82 -13.50 21.78
N GLY A 590 -14.57 -12.40 21.76
CA GLY A 590 -14.36 -11.28 20.82
C GLY A 590 -14.79 -11.61 19.39
N GLY A 591 -14.08 -11.11 18.39
CA GLY A 591 -14.26 -11.45 16.99
C GLY A 591 -15.57 -10.97 16.35
N GLU A 592 -16.28 -10.01 16.97
CA GLU A 592 -17.51 -9.46 16.43
C GLU A 592 -17.25 -8.70 15.11
N PHE A 593 -18.13 -8.91 14.14
CA PHE A 593 -18.14 -8.12 12.91
C PHE A 593 -18.85 -6.80 13.18
N ILE A 594 -18.30 -5.69 12.70
CA ILE A 594 -18.84 -4.35 12.91
C ILE A 594 -19.00 -3.62 11.59
N PHE A 595 -20.12 -2.92 11.43
CA PHE A 595 -20.30 -1.90 10.41
C PHE A 595 -20.00 -0.53 11.02
N THR A 596 -19.45 0.37 10.23
CA THR A 596 -19.21 1.76 10.62
C THR A 596 -19.78 2.74 9.61
N GLU A 597 -19.85 4.01 9.98
CA GLU A 597 -19.95 5.10 9.00
C GLU A 597 -18.64 5.22 8.19
N MET A 598 -18.63 6.11 7.19
CA MET A 598 -17.43 6.40 6.38
C MET A 598 -16.26 6.97 7.20
N ASP A 599 -16.54 7.52 8.38
CA ASP A 599 -15.54 8.04 9.33
C ASP A 599 -14.67 6.95 9.99
N ALA A 600 -14.93 5.67 9.71
CA ALA A 600 -14.27 4.49 10.27
C ALA A 600 -14.18 4.46 11.82
N LYS A 601 -15.03 5.22 12.52
CA LYS A 601 -15.02 5.39 13.98
C LYS A 601 -16.39 5.09 14.57
N THR A 602 -17.45 5.58 13.93
CA THR A 602 -18.81 5.46 14.42
C THR A 602 -19.38 4.09 14.06
N VAL A 603 -19.43 3.18 15.03
CA VAL A 603 -20.01 1.85 14.85
C VAL A 603 -21.54 1.94 14.72
N THR A 604 -22.08 1.48 13.59
CA THR A 604 -23.51 1.53 13.28
C THR A 604 -24.24 0.24 13.62
N ALA A 605 -23.56 -0.90 13.49
CA ALA A 605 -24.07 -2.21 13.88
C ALA A 605 -22.93 -3.17 14.29
N SER A 606 -23.26 -4.15 15.13
CA SER A 606 -22.33 -5.20 15.55
C SER A 606 -23.02 -6.56 15.49
N VAL A 607 -22.38 -7.50 14.81
CA VAL A 607 -22.87 -8.86 14.56
C VAL A 607 -21.99 -9.85 15.29
N LYS A 608 -22.59 -10.56 16.24
CA LYS A 608 -21.93 -11.68 16.92
C LYS A 608 -21.95 -12.94 16.04
N PRO A 609 -20.80 -13.53 15.71
CA PRO A 609 -20.71 -14.78 14.95
C PRO A 609 -21.33 -15.97 15.70
N LYS A 610 -21.94 -16.88 14.95
CA LYS A 610 -22.37 -18.21 15.40
C LYS A 610 -22.50 -19.13 14.18
N CYS A 611 -22.54 -20.46 14.39
CA CYS A 611 -22.79 -21.39 13.28
C CYS A 611 -24.05 -21.01 12.48
N GLY A 612 -23.94 -21.08 11.16
CA GLY A 612 -25.07 -20.89 10.24
C GLY A 612 -25.48 -19.43 10.02
N ARG A 613 -24.86 -18.48 10.72
CA ARG A 613 -25.11 -17.05 10.56
C ARG A 613 -24.34 -16.48 9.38
N MET A 614 -25.02 -15.75 8.50
CA MET A 614 -24.42 -15.07 7.37
C MET A 614 -24.73 -13.57 7.43
N VAL A 615 -23.69 -12.75 7.29
CA VAL A 615 -23.85 -11.31 6.97
C VAL A 615 -23.61 -11.12 5.48
N GLY A 616 -24.50 -10.41 4.80
CA GLY A 616 -24.39 -10.08 3.38
C GLY A 616 -24.59 -8.58 3.16
N PHE A 617 -23.79 -7.97 2.30
CA PHE A 617 -23.82 -6.52 2.09
C PHE A 617 -23.21 -6.12 0.73
N SER A 618 -23.53 -4.93 0.25
CA SER A 618 -22.85 -4.34 -0.92
C SER A 618 -21.42 -3.88 -0.56
N SER A 619 -20.46 -4.06 -1.46
CA SER A 619 -19.02 -3.92 -1.16
C SER A 619 -18.49 -2.48 -1.08
N GLY A 620 -19.34 -1.48 -1.27
CA GLY A 620 -18.96 -0.07 -1.41
C GLY A 620 -18.80 0.73 -0.11
N GLY A 621 -18.59 2.04 -0.28
CA GLY A 621 -18.43 3.01 0.81
C GLY A 621 -19.67 3.20 1.68
N GLU A 622 -20.81 2.66 1.27
CA GLU A 622 -22.05 2.58 2.06
C GLU A 622 -21.99 1.51 3.17
N ASN A 623 -21.07 0.55 3.10
CA ASN A 623 -20.89 -0.49 4.11
C ASN A 623 -19.42 -0.67 4.56
N PRO A 624 -18.74 0.38 5.09
CA PRO A 624 -17.47 0.22 5.77
C PRO A 624 -17.60 -0.74 6.95
N HIS A 625 -16.64 -1.64 7.11
CA HIS A 625 -16.73 -2.70 8.11
C HIS A 625 -15.37 -3.22 8.56
N GLY A 626 -15.35 -3.83 9.74
CA GLY A 626 -14.17 -4.43 10.37
C GLY A 626 -14.53 -5.59 11.29
N VAL A 627 -13.52 -6.18 11.93
CA VAL A 627 -13.70 -7.30 12.88
C VAL A 627 -12.93 -7.00 14.15
N LYS A 628 -13.60 -7.05 15.31
CA LYS A 628 -12.96 -6.89 16.63
C LYS A 628 -11.94 -8.01 16.89
N ALA A 629 -10.97 -7.75 17.74
CA ALA A 629 -9.97 -8.73 18.19
C ALA A 629 -10.62 -10.06 18.65
N VAL A 630 -10.05 -11.19 18.23
CA VAL A 630 -10.36 -12.52 18.79
C VAL A 630 -9.47 -12.73 20.01
N THR A 631 -10.03 -12.71 21.21
CA THR A 631 -9.24 -12.73 22.46
C THR A 631 -9.01 -14.14 23.01
N SER A 632 -9.84 -15.09 22.61
CA SER A 632 -9.71 -16.50 23.01
C SER A 632 -10.38 -17.41 22.00
N GLY A 633 -9.80 -18.58 21.74
CA GLY A 633 -10.33 -19.57 20.80
C GLY A 633 -9.98 -19.30 19.34
N GLN A 634 -10.76 -19.88 18.44
CA GLN A 634 -10.60 -19.77 16.99
C GLN A 634 -11.93 -19.42 16.34
N ARG A 635 -11.92 -18.41 15.46
CA ARG A 635 -13.08 -17.98 14.66
C ARG A 635 -12.91 -18.45 13.23
N CYS A 636 -13.83 -19.25 12.72
CA CYS A 636 -13.84 -19.73 11.34
C CYS A 636 -15.07 -19.22 10.57
N ALA A 637 -14.86 -18.83 9.32
CA ALA A 637 -15.89 -18.33 8.42
C ALA A 637 -15.56 -18.66 6.96
N VAL A 638 -16.58 -18.63 6.11
CA VAL A 638 -16.43 -18.60 4.66
C VAL A 638 -16.66 -17.15 4.21
N ALA A 639 -15.60 -16.51 3.73
CA ALA A 639 -15.63 -15.17 3.17
C ALA A 639 -15.83 -15.25 1.64
N LEU A 640 -16.79 -14.49 1.15
CA LEU A 640 -17.28 -14.54 -0.23
C LEU A 640 -17.31 -13.13 -0.79
N TRP A 641 -16.68 -12.92 -1.93
CA TRP A 641 -16.76 -11.67 -2.67
C TRP A 641 -17.33 -11.94 -4.06
N PHE A 642 -18.25 -11.08 -4.49
CA PHE A 642 -18.99 -11.23 -5.73
C PHE A 642 -18.83 -10.01 -6.64
N THR A 643 -18.95 -10.25 -7.95
CA THR A 643 -18.98 -9.24 -9.00
C THR A 643 -20.15 -9.48 -9.95
N LEU A 644 -20.74 -8.41 -10.47
CA LEU A 644 -21.73 -8.43 -11.53
C LEU A 644 -21.07 -8.50 -12.92
N ASP A 645 -19.76 -8.24 -13.00
CA ASP A 645 -19.01 -8.30 -14.25
C ASP A 645 -18.37 -9.69 -14.45
N PRO A 646 -18.78 -10.45 -15.47
CA PRO A 646 -18.21 -11.78 -15.76
C PRO A 646 -16.73 -11.75 -16.16
N LEU A 647 -16.12 -10.59 -16.42
CA LEU A 647 -14.69 -10.48 -16.70
C LEU A 647 -13.83 -10.66 -15.44
N PHE A 648 -14.35 -10.35 -14.26
CA PHE A 648 -13.61 -10.40 -12.99
C PHE A 648 -13.89 -11.67 -12.18
N ARG A 649 -14.23 -12.76 -12.87
CA ARG A 649 -14.49 -14.06 -12.26
C ARG A 649 -13.20 -14.69 -11.71
N GLU A 650 -13.31 -15.27 -10.52
CA GLU A 650 -12.26 -16.05 -9.89
C GLU A 650 -11.88 -17.25 -10.77
N LEU A 651 -10.64 -17.29 -11.26
CA LEU A 651 -10.17 -18.39 -12.12
C LEU A 651 -10.18 -19.75 -11.38
N GLU A 652 -9.78 -19.77 -10.11
CA GLU A 652 -9.83 -20.97 -9.29
C GLU A 652 -11.25 -21.50 -9.14
N ARG A 653 -12.26 -20.61 -9.16
CA ARG A 653 -13.67 -21.03 -9.14
C ARG A 653 -14.05 -21.74 -10.43
N LEU A 654 -13.66 -21.21 -11.59
CA LEU A 654 -13.92 -21.87 -12.88
C LEU A 654 -13.30 -23.28 -12.93
N GLN A 655 -12.08 -23.43 -12.40
CA GLN A 655 -11.42 -24.73 -12.29
C GLN A 655 -12.14 -25.68 -11.31
N ALA A 656 -12.65 -25.14 -10.21
CA ALA A 656 -13.49 -25.92 -9.28
C ALA A 656 -14.80 -26.37 -9.94
N ASP A 657 -15.43 -25.53 -10.77
CA ASP A 657 -16.64 -25.87 -11.52
C ASP A 657 -16.38 -27.05 -12.48
N GLU A 658 -15.24 -27.05 -13.19
CA GLU A 658 -14.82 -28.16 -14.06
C GLU A 658 -14.64 -29.46 -13.27
N VAL A 659 -14.03 -29.38 -12.09
CA VAL A 659 -13.87 -30.51 -11.17
C VAL A 659 -15.24 -31.06 -10.75
N ILE A 660 -16.17 -30.21 -10.32
CA ILE A 660 -17.50 -30.63 -9.92
C ILE A 660 -18.25 -31.26 -11.10
N GLN A 661 -18.15 -30.68 -12.30
CA GLN A 661 -18.76 -31.23 -13.50
C GLN A 661 -18.20 -32.62 -13.84
N ALA A 662 -16.90 -32.84 -13.67
CA ALA A 662 -16.26 -34.14 -13.85
C ALA A 662 -16.76 -35.17 -12.81
N LEU A 663 -16.94 -34.78 -11.55
CA LEU A 663 -17.51 -35.67 -10.52
C LEU A 663 -18.95 -36.05 -10.81
N ASP A 664 -19.75 -35.09 -11.25
CA ASP A 664 -21.15 -35.32 -11.57
C ASP A 664 -21.29 -36.25 -12.77
N THR A 665 -20.45 -36.07 -13.79
CA THR A 665 -20.43 -36.96 -14.96
C THR A 665 -19.88 -38.36 -14.64
N GLN A 666 -18.89 -38.49 -13.74
CA GLN A 666 -18.41 -39.80 -13.25
C GLN A 666 -19.48 -40.51 -12.40
N SER A 667 -20.26 -39.80 -11.59
CA SER A 667 -21.31 -40.39 -10.76
C SER A 667 -22.49 -40.98 -11.56
N VAL A 668 -22.68 -40.52 -12.81
CA VAL A 668 -23.69 -41.04 -13.76
C VAL A 668 -23.27 -42.38 -14.38
N TRP A 669 -21.99 -42.76 -14.30
CA TRP A 669 -21.47 -44.07 -14.72
C TRP A 669 -21.21 -44.93 -13.48
N GLY A 670 -22.22 -45.70 -13.06
CA GLY A 670 -22.21 -46.51 -11.83
C GLY A 670 -21.08 -47.55 -11.69
N PRO A 671 -21.05 -48.27 -10.54
CA PRO A 671 -19.87 -48.58 -9.74
C PRO A 671 -19.01 -49.68 -10.35
N GLY A 672 -17.77 -49.35 -10.64
CA GLY A 672 -16.78 -50.34 -11.02
C GLY A 672 -15.58 -49.68 -11.64
N LEU A 673 -14.66 -49.21 -10.79
CA LEU A 673 -13.20 -49.21 -11.02
C LEU A 673 -12.56 -48.54 -9.78
N ASN A 674 -12.28 -49.35 -8.76
CA ASN A 674 -11.26 -49.03 -7.77
C ASN A 674 -9.91 -49.08 -8.51
N ILE A 675 -9.44 -47.93 -9.00
CA ILE A 675 -8.05 -47.80 -9.41
C ILE A 675 -7.35 -46.97 -8.33
N ASN A 676 -6.40 -47.61 -7.68
CA ASN A 676 -5.51 -47.03 -6.69
C ASN A 676 -4.53 -46.09 -7.43
N PRO A 677 -4.37 -44.81 -7.05
CA PRO A 677 -3.49 -43.86 -7.74
C PRO A 677 -1.98 -44.16 -7.64
N LYS A 678 -1.59 -45.33 -7.12
CA LYS A 678 -0.19 -45.78 -7.02
C LYS A 678 0.33 -46.52 -8.25
N ASP A 679 -0.52 -46.75 -9.25
CA ASP A 679 -0.17 -47.61 -10.40
C ASP A 679 0.33 -46.88 -11.65
N GLU A 680 0.52 -45.56 -11.63
CA GLU A 680 1.21 -44.86 -12.72
C GLU A 680 2.32 -43.95 -12.17
N LEU A 681 3.55 -44.46 -12.30
CA LEU A 681 4.85 -43.82 -12.00
C LEU A 681 5.15 -42.64 -12.92
#